data_AF-A0A1W9X7I4-F1
#
_entry.id   AF-A0A1W9X7I4-F1
#
_cell.length_a   1.000
_cell.length_b   1.000
_cell.length_c   1.000
_cell.angle_alpha   90.00
_cell.angle_beta   90.00
_cell.angle_gamma   90.00
#
_symmetry.space_group_name_H-M   'P 1'
#
loop_
_entity.id
_entity.type
_entity.pdbx_description
1 polymer ?
#
loop_
_entity_poly.entity_id
_entity_poly.type
_entity_poly.pdbx_seq_one_letter_code
_entity_poly.pdbx_strand_id
1 'polypeptide(L)'
;MKVKFFMLIVILLLVLVWTFHKYFKEEGETIYIAFIGPMSGKGKAAGEIMSQAIQLYLDRVNDQKELKGKKVELKIFDDQNKCDPKQQAEQEALRIVEENQVVAVIGHWFSSCSITGGQVYKKFGIPAITPGSVSVEVTKNNKWYFRNIYNASASGQFLAYYVNKVFRLDKVTIIDDGSGYGSYLASVFEKAARGLGMEVKNKWRFHEKDKNKDEKFRGFVEKLKRDGKAAGAILLAMQASEGIPLVRLIKDAGIQNPIISGSGFSEQTFVDGFDKFPKEKANPGYYTNDIYVATPLIFDTANEKAQKFKDEYQKKYNDEDKKELQKDKKELDWSAAYAYDSAMVLIEAIKRVNKNIEGKKISLKAYRQKIRNELAKFTIHEAVEGTTGFNYFNKNRDAPKPVAIGVYKNNNIVSALTQFQVVRNINEIADLEAAIKDERVLKIGEQYMYKTNVVYTGIKINEISDFKPDNLTFTLDFHLWFRSAGKFQPQDIEFINALEPDKIEAELKKEPLEKKIKDQITYRVYRIKSRFRADFRSGHYAYKQHKLSVNFRHKSLTRNNLIYVTDVLGMGDANKVSEQLQNSQVLSPASGWSIEKIRFFQNVAERNSLGDPEYLNVQGGKVEYSQFNANVQIKKNEITLRGRIPYPYALNMMVLSTIFILLLNVLSKKIRKWSKWVWFFQTFLAVILLLSGEVVLVKWLSSNVEAYNMKFVIKIFDILWWIIPAFLLNLASESFIWTPIEEKTGRLIPNIVRLFLAFIIYFLAVVGIIAFVYNEQLTSILATSGVIAMIIGLAIQINISNIFSGIAINIERPFRIGDWVKISNFDEGKIVDITWRTTRLKTRAECILSIPNSMAAESPILNFGYPDDVYWLWPTVYVHPMHPPTRVKKLLLDALLSADKAIKDPAPVVLFTGINEWAASYWVAFCADDYADKHFILEDVWTRVWFHLNRAGITPAVQRQEIHLFKGVKERGGEEATKPITLLQEVDIFKPFSEEAKHYLSDRIRRHRFEQGDVIVQQGDAGDSLFIIVEGVVGVQVQSDDGRTKEVARLGAGDFFGEMALLTGEERTATVIALVDTYLFELTQADIAPLIEQQPEVSERVSKVLTQRHQATQSQMHVEDDVETETKAPYLQILNKIEHFFGLRDEQ
;
A
#
# COMPACT_ATOMS: atom_id res chain seq x y z
N MET A 1 -14.76 47.40 6.87
CA MET A 1 -14.00 46.22 6.38
C MET A 1 -12.86 45.75 7.31
N LYS A 2 -12.16 46.65 8.04
CA LYS A 2 -11.18 46.27 9.09
C LYS A 2 -11.81 45.51 10.28
N VAL A 3 -13.06 45.81 10.63
CA VAL A 3 -13.80 45.21 11.75
C VAL A 3 -14.08 43.71 11.57
N LYS A 4 -14.45 43.23 10.37
CA LYS A 4 -14.70 41.79 10.13
C LYS A 4 -13.44 40.93 10.23
N PHE A 5 -12.27 41.48 9.88
CA PHE A 5 -10.98 40.79 9.99
C PHE A 5 -10.46 40.76 11.42
N PHE A 6 -10.66 41.85 12.16
CA PHE A 6 -10.43 41.88 13.60
C PHE A 6 -11.34 40.90 14.32
N MET A 7 -12.63 40.84 13.96
CA MET A 7 -13.59 39.90 14.54
C MET A 7 -13.22 38.44 14.23
N LEU A 8 -12.73 38.13 13.03
CA LEU A 8 -12.25 36.79 12.70
C LEU A 8 -10.98 36.42 13.48
N ILE A 9 -10.01 37.34 13.60
CA ILE A 9 -8.81 37.15 14.42
C ILE A 9 -9.18 36.99 15.89
N VAL A 10 -10.16 37.75 16.38
CA VAL A 10 -10.68 37.65 17.75
C VAL A 10 -11.42 36.34 17.94
N ILE A 11 -12.24 35.87 16.99
CA ILE A 11 -12.87 34.54 17.05
C ILE A 11 -11.80 33.45 17.01
N LEU A 12 -10.75 33.61 16.21
CA LEU A 12 -9.67 32.64 16.11
C LEU A 12 -8.80 32.64 17.36
N LEU A 13 -8.51 33.81 17.96
CA LEU A 13 -7.89 33.95 19.28
C LEU A 13 -8.81 33.43 20.37
N LEU A 14 -10.13 33.61 20.27
CA LEU A 14 -11.10 33.04 21.21
C LEU A 14 -11.22 31.53 21.03
N VAL A 15 -11.01 30.96 19.83
CA VAL A 15 -10.94 29.51 19.58
C VAL A 15 -9.59 28.95 19.98
N LEU A 16 -8.48 29.67 19.75
CA LEU A 16 -7.14 29.31 20.20
C LEU A 16 -7.07 29.39 21.72
N VAL A 17 -7.64 30.44 22.32
CA VAL A 17 -7.86 30.57 23.76
C VAL A 17 -8.89 29.56 24.22
N TRP A 18 -9.97 29.23 23.52
CA TRP A 18 -10.93 28.21 23.97
C TRP A 18 -10.35 26.80 23.91
N THR A 19 -9.53 26.48 22.90
CA THR A 19 -8.78 25.22 22.78
C THR A 19 -7.61 25.17 23.76
N PHE A 20 -6.86 26.26 23.96
CA PHE A 20 -5.86 26.40 25.03
C PHE A 20 -6.50 26.43 26.42
N HIS A 21 -7.70 26.98 26.61
CA HIS A 21 -8.42 27.06 27.88
C HIS A 21 -9.08 25.72 28.20
N LYS A 22 -9.49 24.94 27.19
CA LYS A 22 -9.81 23.52 27.38
C LYS A 22 -8.57 22.69 27.77
N TYR A 23 -7.37 23.20 27.46
CA TYR A 23 -6.09 22.61 27.84
C TYR A 23 -5.53 23.15 29.18
N PHE A 24 -5.89 24.37 29.57
CA PHE A 24 -5.40 25.08 30.77
C PHE A 24 -6.47 25.37 31.83
N LYS A 25 -7.69 24.84 31.69
CA LYS A 25 -8.70 24.93 32.74
C LYS A 25 -9.78 23.85 32.62
N GLU A 26 -9.39 22.64 32.97
CA GLU A 26 -10.17 21.89 33.95
C GLU A 26 -9.20 21.59 35.11
N GLU A 27 -9.06 22.53 36.05
CA GLU A 27 -8.90 22.10 37.44
C GLU A 27 -10.22 21.44 37.82
N GLY A 28 -10.43 20.22 37.31
CA GLY A 28 -11.50 19.37 37.80
C GLY A 28 -11.23 19.11 39.27
N GLU A 29 -12.30 19.02 40.05
CA GLU A 29 -12.27 18.66 41.46
C GLU A 29 -11.31 17.49 41.73
N THR A 30 -10.23 17.74 42.48
CA THR A 30 -9.26 16.69 42.84
C THR A 30 -9.87 15.75 43.86
N ILE A 31 -9.87 14.46 43.55
CA ILE A 31 -10.30 13.40 44.46
C ILE A 31 -9.07 12.89 45.20
N TYR A 32 -9.02 13.13 46.51
CA TYR A 32 -7.92 12.64 47.35
C TYR A 32 -8.23 11.24 47.90
N ILE A 33 -7.32 10.30 47.66
CA ILE A 33 -7.32 8.98 48.29
C ILE A 33 -6.12 8.93 49.23
N ALA A 34 -6.31 8.47 50.47
CA ALA A 34 -5.19 8.25 51.38
C ALA A 34 -4.66 6.82 51.23
N PHE A 35 -3.33 6.68 51.19
CA PHE A 35 -2.67 5.43 51.54
C PHE A 35 -2.03 5.60 52.92
N ILE A 36 -2.27 4.65 53.83
CA ILE A 36 -1.66 4.60 55.15
C ILE A 36 -0.99 3.25 55.38
N GLY A 37 0.28 3.29 55.77
CA GLY A 37 1.10 2.11 56.01
C GLY A 37 2.50 2.48 56.49
N PRO A 38 3.38 1.50 56.73
CA PRO A 38 4.71 1.75 57.24
C PRO A 38 5.61 2.32 56.14
N MET A 39 5.83 3.64 56.14
CA MET A 39 6.77 4.31 55.23
C MET A 39 8.16 4.49 55.87
N SER A 40 8.26 4.27 57.19
CA SER A 40 9.51 4.17 57.93
C SER A 40 9.48 3.02 58.94
N GLY A 41 10.65 2.68 59.51
CA GLY A 41 10.77 1.61 60.48
C GLY A 41 10.53 0.20 59.92
N LYS A 42 9.99 -0.71 60.75
CA LYS A 42 9.74 -2.10 60.37
C LYS A 42 8.59 -2.20 59.38
N GLY A 43 8.80 -2.90 58.26
CA GLY A 43 7.81 -3.04 57.20
C GLY A 43 7.87 -1.95 56.12
N LYS A 44 8.84 -1.03 56.20
CA LYS A 44 9.07 0.05 55.22
C LYS A 44 9.03 -0.45 53.76
N ALA A 45 9.71 -1.56 53.47
CA ALA A 45 9.78 -2.10 52.11
C ALA A 45 8.38 -2.42 51.54
N ALA A 46 7.50 -3.03 52.34
CA ALA A 46 6.13 -3.33 51.93
C ALA A 46 5.30 -2.04 51.73
N GLY A 47 5.44 -1.03 52.60
CA GLY A 47 4.77 0.26 52.44
C GLY A 47 5.17 0.99 51.15
N GLU A 48 6.47 1.02 50.84
CA GLU A 48 6.99 1.60 49.60
C GLU A 48 6.47 0.87 48.35
N ILE A 49 6.52 -0.47 48.33
CA ILE A 49 6.02 -1.27 47.21
C ILE A 49 4.53 -1.05 46.99
N MET A 50 3.72 -1.05 48.05
CA MET A 50 2.27 -0.82 47.95
C MET A 50 1.94 0.59 47.47
N SER A 51 2.59 1.63 48.02
CA SER A 51 2.38 3.02 47.58
C SER A 51 2.75 3.22 46.11
N GLN A 52 3.86 2.63 45.65
CA GLN A 52 4.27 2.66 44.25
C GLN A 52 3.24 1.95 43.35
N ALA A 53 2.71 0.81 43.78
CA ALA A 53 1.70 0.07 43.03
C ALA A 53 0.37 0.84 42.94
N ILE A 54 -0.08 1.46 44.03
CA ILE A 54 -1.26 2.33 44.04
C ILE A 54 -1.03 3.52 43.09
N GLN A 55 0.12 4.19 43.22
CA GLN A 55 0.45 5.34 42.37
C GLN A 55 0.49 4.97 40.88
N LEU A 56 1.06 3.81 40.54
CA LEU A 56 1.09 3.30 39.17
C LEU A 56 -0.32 3.18 38.58
N TYR A 57 -1.28 2.66 39.37
CA TYR A 57 -2.67 2.58 38.92
C TYR A 57 -3.33 3.96 38.80
N LEU A 58 -3.13 4.85 39.78
CA LEU A 58 -3.73 6.19 39.76
C LEU A 58 -3.19 7.05 38.61
N ASP A 59 -1.90 6.95 38.30
CA ASP A 59 -1.30 7.61 37.14
C ASP A 59 -1.97 7.14 35.84
N ARG A 60 -2.20 5.83 35.70
CA ARG A 60 -2.95 5.28 34.57
C ARG A 60 -4.37 5.84 34.48
N VAL A 61 -5.09 5.91 35.59
CA VAL A 61 -6.46 6.46 35.65
C VAL A 61 -6.48 7.93 35.22
N ASN A 62 -5.49 8.71 35.67
CA ASN A 62 -5.34 10.12 35.32
C ASN A 62 -4.96 10.30 33.84
N ASP A 63 -3.99 9.55 33.34
CA ASP A 63 -3.52 9.60 31.94
C ASP A 63 -4.63 9.23 30.95
N GLN A 64 -5.47 8.25 31.32
CA GLN A 64 -6.60 7.79 30.52
C GLN A 64 -7.86 8.66 30.71
N LYS A 65 -7.81 9.66 31.61
CA LYS A 65 -8.93 10.56 31.96
C LYS A 65 -10.22 9.81 32.30
N GLU A 66 -10.13 8.67 32.96
CA GLU A 66 -11.27 7.77 33.19
C GLU A 66 -12.36 8.37 34.09
N LEU A 67 -12.05 9.45 34.81
CA LEU A 67 -12.95 10.17 35.71
C LEU A 67 -13.47 11.50 35.14
N LYS A 68 -13.59 11.59 33.80
CA LYS A 68 -14.26 12.70 33.09
C LYS A 68 -13.79 14.10 33.55
N GLY A 69 -12.48 14.32 33.62
CA GLY A 69 -11.87 15.62 33.98
C GLY A 69 -11.49 15.79 35.45
N LYS A 70 -11.92 14.91 36.36
CA LYS A 70 -11.44 14.91 37.76
C LYS A 70 -10.09 14.18 37.88
N LYS A 71 -9.12 14.79 38.56
CA LYS A 71 -7.82 14.17 38.88
C LYS A 71 -7.91 13.40 40.19
N VAL A 72 -7.25 12.26 40.29
CA VAL A 72 -7.07 11.54 41.56
C VAL A 72 -5.65 11.70 42.05
N GLU A 73 -5.49 12.04 43.32
CA GLU A 73 -4.18 12.15 43.98
C GLU A 73 -4.09 11.25 45.20
N LEU A 74 -2.92 10.62 45.35
CA LEU A 74 -2.59 9.80 46.50
C LEU A 74 -1.96 10.67 47.59
N LYS A 75 -2.52 10.63 48.79
CA LYS A 75 -1.89 11.18 50.00
C LYS A 75 -1.31 10.04 50.83
N ILE A 76 -0.03 10.11 51.16
CA ILE A 76 0.67 9.05 51.89
C ILE A 76 0.81 9.45 53.36
N PHE A 77 0.46 8.53 54.25
CA PHE A 77 0.56 8.68 55.71
C PHE A 77 1.38 7.53 56.29
N ASP A 78 2.30 7.85 57.21
CA ASP A 78 3.24 6.88 57.79
C ASP A 78 2.80 6.44 59.19
N ASP A 79 2.23 5.23 59.28
CA ASP A 79 1.84 4.67 60.58
C ASP A 79 3.02 4.06 61.37
N GLN A 80 4.22 4.00 60.78
CA GLN A 80 5.44 3.40 61.35
C GLN A 80 5.25 1.99 61.93
N ASN A 81 4.15 1.34 61.58
CA ASN A 81 3.68 0.11 62.20
C ASN A 81 3.47 0.18 63.73
N LYS A 82 3.18 1.38 64.27
CA LYS A 82 2.92 1.62 65.70
C LYS A 82 1.42 1.66 65.96
N CYS A 83 0.87 0.49 66.31
CA CYS A 83 -0.56 0.24 66.27
C CYS A 83 -1.29 0.38 67.62
N ASP A 84 -0.59 0.58 68.74
CA ASP A 84 -1.25 0.72 70.05
C ASP A 84 -2.06 2.03 70.09
N PRO A 85 -3.15 2.08 70.90
CA PRO A 85 -3.91 3.31 71.10
C PRO A 85 -3.01 4.49 71.49
N LYS A 86 -3.32 5.68 70.98
CA LYS A 86 -2.54 6.93 71.12
C LYS A 86 -1.15 6.95 70.46
N GLN A 87 -0.77 5.90 69.72
CA GLN A 87 0.45 5.92 68.91
C GLN A 87 0.17 6.34 67.45
N GLN A 88 1.17 6.18 66.59
CA GLN A 88 1.23 6.75 65.25
C GLN A 88 0.04 6.36 64.36
N ALA A 89 -0.42 5.09 64.36
CA ALA A 89 -1.50 4.65 63.49
C ALA A 89 -2.83 5.38 63.76
N GLU A 90 -3.16 5.62 65.04
CA GLU A 90 -4.36 6.38 65.41
C GLU A 90 -4.19 7.87 65.11
N GLN A 91 -3.01 8.43 65.40
CA GLN A 91 -2.70 9.85 65.17
C GLN A 91 -2.77 10.21 63.67
N GLU A 92 -2.19 9.40 62.80
CA GLU A 92 -2.26 9.62 61.35
C GLU A 92 -3.67 9.37 60.80
N ALA A 93 -4.42 8.41 61.37
CA ALA A 93 -5.83 8.22 61.01
C ALA A 93 -6.70 9.44 61.41
N LEU A 94 -6.42 10.07 62.55
CA LEU A 94 -7.06 11.32 62.96
C LEU A 94 -6.64 12.48 62.07
N ARG A 95 -5.37 12.57 61.68
CA ARG A 95 -4.88 13.56 60.73
C ARG A 95 -5.59 13.46 59.37
N ILE A 96 -5.82 12.25 58.86
CA ILE A 96 -6.64 12.03 57.64
C ILE A 96 -8.04 12.62 57.78
N VAL A 97 -8.65 12.51 58.98
CA VAL A 97 -9.96 13.08 59.29
C VAL A 97 -9.88 14.60 59.37
N GLU A 98 -8.88 15.16 60.04
CA GLU A 98 -8.65 16.60 60.24
C GLU A 98 -8.40 17.33 58.91
N GLU A 99 -7.60 16.74 58.02
CA GLU A 99 -7.38 17.28 56.66
C GLU A 99 -8.69 17.33 55.85
N ASN A 100 -9.69 16.53 56.20
CA ASN A 100 -11.07 16.52 55.67
C ASN A 100 -11.20 16.66 54.14
N GLN A 101 -10.26 16.10 53.39
CA GLN A 101 -10.21 16.13 51.92
C GLN A 101 -10.34 14.73 51.31
N VAL A 102 -9.98 13.69 52.07
CA VAL A 102 -9.87 12.32 51.59
C VAL A 102 -11.24 11.65 51.44
N VAL A 103 -11.51 11.02 50.30
CA VAL A 103 -12.79 10.34 50.03
C VAL A 103 -12.80 8.88 50.48
N ALA A 104 -11.63 8.26 50.59
CA ALA A 104 -11.44 6.87 50.98
C ALA A 104 -9.98 6.58 51.37
N VAL A 105 -9.77 5.53 52.17
CA VAL A 105 -8.44 5.12 52.66
C VAL A 105 -8.09 3.74 52.10
N ILE A 106 -6.86 3.58 51.63
CA ILE A 106 -6.23 2.29 51.34
C ILE A 106 -5.19 2.03 52.43
N GLY A 107 -5.26 0.87 53.08
CA GLY A 107 -4.47 0.57 54.28
C GLY A 107 -5.38 0.20 55.45
N HIS A 108 -4.86 -0.13 56.62
CA HIS A 108 -3.42 -0.23 56.96
C HIS A 108 -2.82 -1.56 56.49
N TRP A 109 -1.50 -1.69 56.60
CA TRP A 109 -0.78 -2.95 56.34
C TRP A 109 -1.04 -3.99 57.44
N PHE A 110 -0.68 -3.66 58.68
CA PHE A 110 -0.81 -4.58 59.82
C PHE A 110 -2.23 -4.65 60.36
N SER A 111 -2.65 -5.85 60.74
CA SER A 111 -4.02 -6.08 61.24
C SER A 111 -4.35 -5.27 62.50
N SER A 112 -3.39 -5.13 63.42
CA SER A 112 -3.55 -4.30 64.62
C SER A 112 -3.76 -2.82 64.26
N CYS A 113 -2.96 -2.28 63.35
CA CYS A 113 -3.08 -0.90 62.87
C CYS A 113 -4.42 -0.67 62.15
N SER A 114 -4.85 -1.64 61.32
CA SER A 114 -6.16 -1.60 60.65
C SER A 114 -7.34 -1.59 61.63
N ILE A 115 -7.24 -2.32 62.74
CA ILE A 115 -8.26 -2.31 63.80
C ILE A 115 -8.30 -0.93 64.48
N THR A 116 -7.14 -0.40 64.89
CA THR A 116 -7.03 0.88 65.58
C THR A 116 -7.50 2.04 64.69
N GLY A 117 -6.91 2.22 63.50
CA GLY A 117 -7.32 3.26 62.54
C GLY A 117 -8.75 3.05 62.01
N GLY A 118 -9.18 1.80 61.89
CA GLY A 118 -10.54 1.46 61.48
C GLY A 118 -11.64 1.97 62.41
N GLN A 119 -11.38 2.07 63.72
CA GLN A 119 -12.33 2.69 64.65
C GLN A 119 -12.49 4.20 64.39
N VAL A 120 -11.40 4.87 64.02
CA VAL A 120 -11.42 6.29 63.63
C VAL A 120 -12.27 6.46 62.37
N TYR A 121 -11.99 5.69 61.31
CA TYR A 121 -12.75 5.78 60.05
C TYR A 121 -14.23 5.43 60.22
N LYS A 122 -14.55 4.47 61.09
CA LYS A 122 -15.93 4.13 61.45
C LYS A 122 -16.65 5.29 62.13
N LYS A 123 -16.00 5.99 63.05
CA LYS A 123 -16.56 7.14 63.78
C LYS A 123 -16.84 8.32 62.85
N PHE A 124 -15.95 8.59 61.90
CA PHE A 124 -16.04 9.74 61.00
C PHE A 124 -16.65 9.44 59.62
N GLY A 125 -17.00 8.19 59.36
CA GLY A 125 -17.68 7.76 58.13
C GLY A 125 -16.80 7.84 56.89
N ILE A 126 -15.58 7.31 56.96
CA ILE A 126 -14.65 7.21 55.82
C ILE A 126 -14.54 5.74 55.40
N PRO A 127 -14.82 5.37 54.13
CA PRO A 127 -14.60 4.00 53.68
C PRO A 127 -13.10 3.69 53.63
N ALA A 128 -12.72 2.53 54.15
CA ALA A 128 -11.35 2.03 54.14
C ALA A 128 -11.28 0.63 53.51
N ILE A 129 -10.21 0.36 52.77
CA ILE A 129 -9.93 -0.95 52.16
C ILE A 129 -8.49 -1.36 52.44
N THR A 130 -8.27 -2.52 53.07
CA THR A 130 -6.92 -3.03 53.32
C THR A 130 -6.49 -4.06 52.26
N PRO A 131 -5.26 -3.93 51.71
CA PRO A 131 -4.68 -4.93 50.82
C PRO A 131 -3.95 -6.07 51.56
N GLY A 132 -3.68 -5.95 52.86
CA GLY A 132 -2.74 -6.86 53.56
C GLY A 132 -3.18 -7.39 54.93
N SER A 133 -4.19 -6.78 55.57
CA SER A 133 -4.58 -7.19 56.92
C SER A 133 -5.51 -8.40 56.94
N VAL A 134 -5.01 -9.53 57.43
CA VAL A 134 -5.72 -10.82 57.41
C VAL A 134 -6.53 -11.16 58.68
N SER A 135 -6.40 -10.43 59.78
CA SER A 135 -7.20 -10.72 61.00
C SER A 135 -8.70 -10.53 60.76
N VAL A 136 -9.54 -11.40 61.32
CA VAL A 136 -11.01 -11.30 61.18
C VAL A 136 -11.60 -10.07 61.88
N GLU A 137 -10.90 -9.54 62.89
CA GLU A 137 -11.36 -8.40 63.69
C GLU A 137 -11.36 -7.06 62.92
N VAL A 138 -10.68 -6.99 61.78
CA VAL A 138 -10.60 -5.77 60.94
C VAL A 138 -11.97 -5.34 60.41
N THR A 139 -12.74 -6.28 59.86
CA THR A 139 -14.06 -6.00 59.29
C THR A 139 -15.19 -6.27 60.27
N LYS A 140 -14.93 -7.04 61.34
CA LYS A 140 -15.91 -7.35 62.39
C LYS A 140 -16.40 -6.06 63.06
N ASN A 141 -17.73 -5.92 63.19
CA ASN A 141 -18.37 -4.74 63.78
C ASN A 141 -17.97 -3.39 63.14
N ASN A 142 -17.39 -3.40 61.93
CA ASN A 142 -17.02 -2.19 61.20
C ASN A 142 -17.58 -2.21 59.76
N LYS A 143 -18.69 -1.51 59.54
CA LYS A 143 -19.38 -1.44 58.23
C LYS A 143 -18.64 -0.57 57.20
N TRP A 144 -17.62 0.19 57.63
CA TRP A 144 -16.84 1.12 56.81
C TRP A 144 -15.53 0.52 56.30
N TYR A 145 -15.14 -0.64 56.81
CA TYR A 145 -13.90 -1.31 56.45
C TYR A 145 -14.15 -2.51 55.55
N PHE A 146 -13.38 -2.60 54.47
CA PHE A 146 -13.36 -3.68 53.50
C PHE A 146 -11.97 -4.31 53.46
N ARG A 147 -11.92 -5.58 53.07
CA ARG A 147 -10.67 -6.33 52.98
C ARG A 147 -10.57 -6.98 51.61
N ASN A 148 -9.51 -6.68 50.87
CA ASN A 148 -9.31 -7.22 49.52
C ASN A 148 -8.41 -8.46 49.48
N ILE A 149 -8.08 -9.05 50.64
CA ILE A 149 -7.25 -10.25 50.81
C ILE A 149 -8.01 -11.32 51.61
N TYR A 150 -7.58 -12.59 51.57
CA TYR A 150 -8.17 -13.64 52.41
C TYR A 150 -7.99 -13.36 53.91
N ASN A 151 -8.71 -14.09 54.77
CA ASN A 151 -8.55 -14.00 56.22
C ASN A 151 -7.61 -15.09 56.78
N ALA A 152 -7.00 -14.83 57.94
CA ALA A 152 -6.02 -15.72 58.56
C ALA A 152 -6.60 -17.11 58.93
N SER A 153 -7.92 -17.22 59.12
CA SER A 153 -8.56 -18.52 59.40
C SER A 153 -8.42 -19.47 58.21
N ALA A 154 -8.54 -18.96 56.98
CA ALA A 154 -8.39 -19.76 55.78
C ALA A 154 -6.96 -20.31 55.65
N SER A 155 -5.94 -19.48 55.90
CA SER A 155 -4.53 -19.88 55.80
C SER A 155 -4.13 -20.93 56.84
N GLY A 156 -4.55 -20.78 58.11
CA GLY A 156 -4.21 -21.75 59.15
C GLY A 156 -4.82 -23.15 58.91
N GLN A 157 -6.09 -23.20 58.49
CA GLN A 157 -6.74 -24.46 58.12
C GLN A 157 -6.09 -25.07 56.88
N PHE A 158 -5.85 -24.25 55.85
CA PHE A 158 -5.19 -24.68 54.61
C PHE A 158 -3.85 -25.37 54.92
N LEU A 159 -2.99 -24.75 55.72
CA LEU A 159 -1.67 -25.30 56.05
C LEU A 159 -1.76 -26.63 56.80
N ALA A 160 -2.69 -26.77 57.76
CA ALA A 160 -2.86 -28.02 58.51
C ALA A 160 -3.28 -29.18 57.59
N TYR A 161 -4.26 -28.92 56.72
CA TYR A 161 -4.68 -29.89 55.71
C TYR A 161 -3.56 -30.20 54.72
N TYR A 162 -2.73 -29.22 54.35
CA TYR A 162 -1.61 -29.45 53.44
C TYR A 162 -0.57 -30.40 54.05
N VAL A 163 -0.23 -30.24 55.33
CA VAL A 163 0.69 -31.15 56.04
C VAL A 163 0.13 -32.58 56.08
N ASN A 164 -1.16 -32.75 56.40
CA ASN A 164 -1.76 -34.07 56.51
C ASN A 164 -2.02 -34.73 55.13
N LYS A 165 -2.57 -34.00 54.17
CA LYS A 165 -3.08 -34.53 52.89
C LYS A 165 -2.09 -34.47 51.74
N VAL A 166 -1.04 -33.66 51.84
CA VAL A 166 0.03 -33.55 50.82
C VAL A 166 1.34 -34.10 51.35
N PHE A 167 1.84 -33.60 52.49
CA PHE A 167 3.07 -34.14 53.08
C PHE A 167 2.89 -35.51 53.74
N ARG A 168 1.64 -35.93 54.00
CA ARG A 168 1.32 -37.20 54.66
C ARG A 168 1.98 -37.33 56.04
N LEU A 169 2.06 -36.20 56.76
CA LEU A 169 2.60 -36.17 58.12
C LEU A 169 1.47 -36.05 59.15
N ASP A 170 1.61 -36.82 60.23
CA ASP A 170 0.70 -36.86 61.38
C ASP A 170 1.22 -36.09 62.60
N LYS A 171 2.42 -35.51 62.50
CA LYS A 171 3.08 -34.77 63.60
C LYS A 171 3.44 -33.36 63.18
N VAL A 172 3.38 -32.44 64.14
CA VAL A 172 3.75 -31.04 63.91
C VAL A 172 4.34 -30.38 65.16
N THR A 173 5.30 -29.48 64.96
CA THR A 173 5.81 -28.54 65.95
C THR A 173 5.37 -27.12 65.57
N ILE A 174 4.82 -26.37 66.53
CA ILE A 174 4.30 -25.02 66.31
C ILE A 174 5.13 -24.01 67.11
N ILE A 175 5.63 -22.97 66.44
CA ILE A 175 6.34 -21.85 67.06
C ILE A 175 5.64 -20.54 66.67
N ASP A 176 5.17 -19.77 67.66
CA ASP A 176 4.49 -18.48 67.43
C ASP A 176 5.19 -17.30 68.14
N ASP A 177 5.08 -16.11 67.55
CA ASP A 177 5.74 -14.87 68.02
C ASP A 177 4.90 -14.04 69.01
N GLY A 178 3.79 -14.60 69.51
CA GLY A 178 2.91 -13.90 70.45
C GLY A 178 2.20 -12.67 69.86
N SER A 179 2.38 -12.37 68.57
CA SER A 179 1.69 -11.27 67.88
C SER A 179 0.24 -11.64 67.58
N GLY A 180 -0.61 -10.63 67.36
CA GLY A 180 -2.02 -10.85 67.00
C GLY A 180 -2.20 -11.66 65.71
N TYR A 181 -1.23 -11.61 64.79
CA TYR A 181 -1.22 -12.44 63.58
C TYR A 181 -0.70 -13.86 63.87
N GLY A 182 0.52 -13.98 64.40
CA GLY A 182 1.19 -15.26 64.62
C GLY A 182 0.44 -16.17 65.59
N SER A 183 -0.01 -15.62 66.72
CA SER A 183 -0.80 -16.37 67.71
C SER A 183 -2.13 -16.87 67.13
N TYR A 184 -2.79 -16.07 66.29
CA TYR A 184 -4.06 -16.44 65.69
C TYR A 184 -3.88 -17.54 64.64
N LEU A 185 -2.87 -17.39 63.76
CA LEU A 185 -2.52 -18.42 62.77
C LEU A 185 -2.19 -19.76 63.45
N ALA A 186 -1.34 -19.74 64.49
CA ALA A 186 -0.98 -20.92 65.26
C ALA A 186 -2.20 -21.59 65.91
N SER A 187 -3.10 -20.81 66.51
CA SER A 187 -4.33 -21.32 67.13
C SER A 187 -5.26 -22.00 66.14
N VAL A 188 -5.50 -21.37 64.98
CA VAL A 188 -6.34 -21.94 63.92
C VAL A 188 -5.72 -23.22 63.36
N PHE A 189 -4.42 -23.19 63.07
CA PHE A 189 -3.69 -24.36 62.59
C PHE A 189 -3.74 -25.50 63.60
N GLU A 190 -3.48 -25.24 64.88
CA GLU A 190 -3.49 -26.26 65.94
C GLU A 190 -4.86 -26.94 66.03
N LYS A 191 -5.94 -26.15 66.04
CA LYS A 191 -7.31 -26.67 66.07
C LYS A 191 -7.59 -27.56 64.86
N ALA A 192 -7.17 -27.14 63.66
CA ALA A 192 -7.35 -27.91 62.43
C ALA A 192 -6.49 -29.20 62.44
N ALA A 193 -5.23 -29.12 62.88
CA ALA A 193 -4.32 -30.25 62.96
C ALA A 193 -4.84 -31.33 63.93
N ARG A 194 -5.28 -30.94 65.13
CA ARG A 194 -5.91 -31.87 66.08
C ARG A 194 -7.19 -32.48 65.52
N GLY A 195 -8.02 -31.70 64.83
CA GLY A 195 -9.22 -32.20 64.16
C GLY A 195 -8.93 -33.21 63.04
N LEU A 196 -7.74 -33.17 62.45
CA LEU A 196 -7.24 -34.14 61.47
C LEU A 196 -6.54 -35.34 62.11
N GLY A 197 -6.51 -35.44 63.44
CA GLY A 197 -5.82 -36.51 64.17
C GLY A 197 -4.31 -36.34 64.26
N MET A 198 -3.75 -35.15 63.98
CA MET A 198 -2.32 -34.91 64.10
C MET A 198 -1.89 -34.66 65.56
N GLU A 199 -0.72 -35.20 65.95
CA GLU A 199 -0.07 -34.91 67.23
C GLU A 199 0.72 -33.60 67.15
N VAL A 200 0.37 -32.64 68.03
CA VAL A 200 1.15 -31.41 68.23
C VAL A 200 2.28 -31.73 69.21
N LYS A 201 3.45 -32.07 68.67
CA LYS A 201 4.59 -32.58 69.45
C LYS A 201 5.14 -31.55 70.43
N ASN A 202 5.28 -30.33 69.92
CA ASN A 202 5.80 -29.19 70.65
C ASN A 202 4.98 -27.94 70.26
N LYS A 203 4.70 -27.08 71.23
CA LYS A 203 4.13 -25.74 71.02
C LYS A 203 4.92 -24.73 71.83
N TRP A 204 5.58 -23.80 71.16
CA TRP A 204 6.42 -22.79 71.80
C TRP A 204 6.01 -21.38 71.40
N ARG A 205 6.14 -20.46 72.34
CA ARG A 205 5.84 -19.04 72.14
C ARG A 205 7.01 -18.19 72.63
N PHE A 206 7.29 -17.13 71.89
CA PHE A 206 8.13 -16.02 72.32
C PHE A 206 7.42 -14.69 72.06
N HIS A 207 7.91 -13.61 72.63
CA HIS A 207 7.45 -12.26 72.30
C HIS A 207 8.62 -11.42 71.79
N GLU A 208 8.34 -10.46 70.91
CA GLU A 208 9.36 -9.56 70.33
C GLU A 208 10.21 -8.87 71.41
N LYS A 209 9.61 -8.51 72.56
CA LYS A 209 10.24 -7.79 73.67
C LYS A 209 10.96 -8.70 74.67
N ASP A 210 11.04 -10.02 74.43
CA ASP A 210 11.72 -10.95 75.32
C ASP A 210 13.24 -10.69 75.37
N LYS A 211 13.79 -10.42 76.56
CA LYS A 211 15.24 -10.16 76.75
C LYS A 211 16.13 -11.35 76.42
N ASN A 212 15.61 -12.58 76.55
CA ASN A 212 16.34 -13.84 76.34
C ASN A 212 15.94 -14.57 75.03
N LYS A 213 15.51 -13.83 74.00
CA LYS A 213 15.00 -14.40 72.75
C LYS A 213 16.00 -15.35 72.06
N ASP A 214 17.26 -14.96 71.97
CA ASP A 214 18.30 -15.76 71.29
C ASP A 214 18.57 -17.09 72.02
N GLU A 215 18.54 -17.10 73.35
CA GLU A 215 18.65 -18.32 74.15
C GLU A 215 17.44 -19.24 73.94
N LYS A 216 16.23 -18.68 73.94
CA LYS A 216 15.01 -19.44 73.62
C LYS A 216 15.10 -20.10 72.24
N PHE A 217 15.53 -19.36 71.21
CA PHE A 217 15.67 -19.90 69.85
C PHE A 217 16.69 -21.04 69.78
N ARG A 218 17.85 -20.91 70.44
CA ARG A 218 18.82 -22.02 70.53
C ARG A 218 18.20 -23.24 71.21
N GLY A 219 17.48 -23.05 72.32
CA GLY A 219 16.78 -24.14 73.01
C GLY A 219 15.72 -24.83 72.13
N PHE A 220 14.95 -24.07 71.35
CA PHE A 220 14.00 -24.63 70.37
C PHE A 220 14.71 -25.51 69.34
N VAL A 221 15.83 -25.03 68.78
CA VAL A 221 16.59 -25.72 67.75
C VAL A 221 17.28 -26.97 68.29
N GLU A 222 17.85 -26.93 69.49
CA GLU A 222 18.42 -28.10 70.17
C GLU A 222 17.37 -29.18 70.41
N LYS A 223 16.17 -28.78 70.84
CA LYS A 223 15.05 -29.69 71.04
C LYS A 223 14.53 -30.27 69.73
N LEU A 224 14.38 -29.47 68.67
CA LEU A 224 14.05 -29.95 67.32
C LEU A 224 15.09 -30.95 66.79
N LYS A 225 16.38 -30.66 66.99
CA LYS A 225 17.47 -31.56 66.60
C LYS A 225 17.40 -32.89 67.35
N ARG A 226 17.07 -32.86 68.64
CA ARG A 226 16.89 -34.06 69.48
C ARG A 226 15.66 -34.87 69.05
N ASP A 227 14.55 -34.22 68.75
CA ASP A 227 13.31 -34.86 68.35
C ASP A 227 13.40 -35.42 66.90
N GLY A 228 14.26 -34.85 66.06
CA GLY A 228 14.52 -35.32 64.70
C GLY A 228 13.25 -35.42 63.86
N LYS A 229 13.04 -36.55 63.17
CA LYS A 229 11.82 -36.79 62.38
C LYS A 229 10.54 -36.78 63.22
N ALA A 230 10.62 -37.06 64.52
CA ALA A 230 9.45 -37.06 65.41
C ALA A 230 8.90 -35.65 65.67
N ALA A 231 9.68 -34.59 65.39
CA ALA A 231 9.19 -33.21 65.43
C ALA A 231 8.13 -32.91 64.35
N GLY A 232 8.01 -33.77 63.32
CA GLY A 232 7.03 -33.62 62.23
C GLY A 232 7.32 -32.40 61.35
N ALA A 233 6.28 -31.79 60.79
CA ALA A 233 6.41 -30.49 60.11
C ALA A 233 6.64 -29.37 61.14
N ILE A 234 7.34 -28.30 60.77
CA ILE A 234 7.59 -27.14 61.63
C ILE A 234 6.77 -25.96 61.12
N LEU A 235 5.74 -25.57 61.87
CA LEU A 235 4.99 -24.34 61.62
C LEU A 235 5.68 -23.17 62.31
N LEU A 236 6.12 -22.20 61.52
CA LEU A 236 6.61 -20.91 61.99
C LEU A 236 5.51 -19.86 61.80
N ALA A 237 4.69 -19.64 62.82
CA ALA A 237 3.61 -18.67 62.80
C ALA A 237 4.08 -17.32 63.32
N MET A 238 4.85 -16.60 62.49
CA MET A 238 5.48 -15.34 62.86
C MET A 238 5.72 -14.42 61.66
N GLN A 239 6.07 -13.16 61.94
CA GLN A 239 6.50 -12.19 60.91
C GLN A 239 7.92 -12.47 60.38
N ALA A 240 8.24 -11.97 59.17
CA ALA A 240 9.54 -12.15 58.53
C ALA A 240 10.73 -11.79 59.45
N SER A 241 10.68 -10.63 60.12
CA SER A 241 11.77 -10.12 60.96
C SER A 241 12.17 -11.06 62.09
N GLU A 242 11.18 -11.74 62.68
CA GLU A 242 11.41 -12.67 63.78
C GLU A 242 11.74 -14.09 63.27
N GLY A 243 11.25 -14.43 62.07
CA GLY A 243 11.53 -15.70 61.41
C GLY A 243 12.96 -15.87 60.92
N ILE A 244 13.58 -14.82 60.37
CA ILE A 244 14.95 -14.85 59.82
C ILE A 244 15.99 -15.47 60.78
N PRO A 245 16.17 -14.97 62.03
CA PRO A 245 17.14 -15.53 62.95
C PRO A 245 16.84 -16.98 63.34
N LEU A 246 15.57 -17.36 63.47
CA LEU A 246 15.19 -18.73 63.85
C LEU A 246 15.40 -19.72 62.69
N VAL A 247 14.98 -19.37 61.47
CA VAL A 247 15.19 -20.17 60.25
C VAL A 247 16.67 -20.40 60.02
N ARG A 248 17.50 -19.37 60.19
CA ARG A 248 18.96 -19.49 60.10
C ARG A 248 19.48 -20.56 61.06
N LEU A 249 19.08 -20.52 62.32
CA LEU A 249 19.51 -21.49 63.33
C LEU A 249 19.02 -22.91 63.00
N ILE A 250 17.77 -23.07 62.54
CA ILE A 250 17.20 -24.37 62.14
C ILE A 250 18.01 -24.97 60.98
N LYS A 251 18.29 -24.17 59.93
CA LYS A 251 19.03 -24.61 58.73
C LYS A 251 20.52 -24.85 59.03
N ASP A 252 21.16 -23.98 59.82
CA ASP A 252 22.55 -24.16 60.26
C ASP A 252 22.71 -25.44 61.11
N ALA A 253 21.68 -25.85 61.85
CA ALA A 253 21.66 -27.10 62.62
C ALA A 253 21.44 -28.37 61.76
N GLY A 254 21.21 -28.24 60.45
CA GLY A 254 21.00 -29.36 59.53
C GLY A 254 19.64 -30.05 59.66
N ILE A 255 18.64 -29.38 60.24
CA ILE A 255 17.29 -29.93 60.41
C ILE A 255 16.57 -29.98 59.07
N GLN A 256 16.14 -31.17 58.65
CA GLN A 256 15.53 -31.42 57.33
C GLN A 256 14.00 -31.50 57.35
N ASN A 257 13.37 -31.36 58.52
CA ASN A 257 11.92 -31.36 58.65
C ASN A 257 11.28 -30.27 57.77
N PRO A 258 10.14 -30.53 57.10
CA PRO A 258 9.46 -29.53 56.29
C PRO A 258 9.09 -28.29 57.12
N ILE A 259 9.51 -27.12 56.67
CA ILE A 259 9.16 -25.84 57.29
C ILE A 259 7.98 -25.26 56.52
N ILE A 260 6.90 -24.93 57.24
CA ILE A 260 5.72 -24.26 56.71
C ILE A 260 5.49 -22.93 57.43
N SER A 261 5.02 -21.92 56.71
CA SER A 261 4.68 -20.61 57.26
C SER A 261 3.50 -19.96 56.53
N GLY A 262 2.91 -18.95 57.17
CA GLY A 262 1.88 -18.10 56.56
C GLY A 262 2.47 -16.97 55.72
N SER A 263 1.62 -16.02 55.30
CA SER A 263 1.99 -14.97 54.35
C SER A 263 3.13 -14.05 54.79
N GLY A 264 3.39 -13.94 56.09
CA GLY A 264 4.52 -13.17 56.62
C GLY A 264 5.89 -13.63 56.12
N PHE A 265 6.04 -14.87 55.63
CA PHE A 265 7.29 -15.35 55.01
C PHE A 265 7.30 -15.24 53.48
N SER A 266 6.22 -14.74 52.87
CA SER A 266 6.13 -14.56 51.40
C SER A 266 6.45 -13.14 50.94
N GLU A 267 6.90 -12.30 51.88
CA GLU A 267 7.31 -10.91 51.64
C GLU A 267 8.77 -10.86 51.23
N GLN A 268 9.14 -9.84 50.44
CA GLN A 268 10.53 -9.65 50.02
C GLN A 268 11.50 -9.49 51.21
N THR A 269 11.01 -8.87 52.30
CA THR A 269 11.78 -8.66 53.54
C THR A 269 12.33 -9.94 54.17
N PHE A 270 11.66 -11.08 53.95
CA PHE A 270 12.11 -12.36 54.47
C PHE A 270 13.36 -12.85 53.75
N VAL A 271 13.39 -12.75 52.41
CA VAL A 271 14.53 -13.17 51.58
C VAL A 271 15.72 -12.24 51.80
N ASP A 272 15.51 -10.92 51.66
CA ASP A 272 16.55 -9.89 51.83
C ASP A 272 17.18 -9.96 53.22
N GLY A 273 16.41 -10.40 54.21
CA GLY A 273 16.87 -10.61 55.58
C GLY A 273 18.06 -11.56 55.72
N PHE A 274 18.24 -12.47 54.75
CA PHE A 274 19.34 -13.42 54.72
C PHE A 274 20.58 -12.94 53.96
N ASP A 275 20.47 -11.88 53.14
CA ASP A 275 21.57 -11.38 52.28
C ASP A 275 22.81 -10.99 53.06
N LYS A 276 22.64 -10.63 54.34
CA LYS A 276 23.75 -10.32 55.25
C LYS A 276 24.60 -11.53 55.65
N PHE A 277 24.11 -12.76 55.46
CA PHE A 277 24.79 -13.97 55.90
C PHE A 277 25.71 -14.55 54.81
N PRO A 278 26.96 -14.94 55.13
CA PRO A 278 27.91 -15.44 54.13
C PRO A 278 27.44 -16.67 53.35
N LYS A 279 26.73 -17.61 54.00
CA LYS A 279 26.24 -18.83 53.34
C LYS A 279 25.18 -18.55 52.27
N GLU A 280 24.34 -17.54 52.50
CA GLU A 280 23.34 -17.09 51.52
C GLU A 280 24.02 -16.44 50.32
N LYS A 281 25.03 -15.58 50.55
CA LYS A 281 25.82 -14.97 49.48
C LYS A 281 26.58 -16.00 48.62
N ALA A 282 27.08 -17.06 49.24
CA ALA A 282 27.83 -18.11 48.55
C ALA A 282 26.90 -19.06 47.77
N ASN A 283 25.71 -19.34 48.29
CA ASN A 283 24.73 -20.21 47.66
C ASN A 283 23.31 -19.63 47.85
N PRO A 284 22.81 -18.85 46.88
CA PRO A 284 21.48 -18.25 46.95
C PRO A 284 20.39 -19.30 47.20
N GLY A 285 19.53 -19.04 48.19
CA GLY A 285 18.53 -19.97 48.67
C GLY A 285 19.02 -20.94 49.74
N TYR A 286 20.25 -20.83 50.26
CA TYR A 286 20.76 -21.73 51.30
C TYR A 286 19.81 -21.81 52.49
N TYR A 287 19.32 -20.66 52.97
CA TYR A 287 18.41 -20.61 54.11
C TYR A 287 16.94 -20.76 53.74
N THR A 288 16.53 -20.34 52.53
CA THR A 288 15.12 -20.25 52.15
C THR A 288 14.61 -21.48 51.42
N ASN A 289 15.47 -22.23 50.70
CA ASN A 289 15.05 -23.37 49.89
C ASN A 289 14.23 -24.39 50.70
N ASP A 290 13.17 -24.90 50.07
CA ASP A 290 12.25 -25.89 50.63
C ASP A 290 11.43 -25.41 51.84
N ILE A 291 11.36 -24.10 52.07
CA ILE A 291 10.34 -23.49 52.93
C ILE A 291 9.06 -23.32 52.12
N TYR A 292 7.97 -23.89 52.64
CA TYR A 292 6.64 -23.80 52.05
C TYR A 292 5.86 -22.66 52.70
N VAL A 293 5.23 -21.82 51.89
CA VAL A 293 4.60 -20.60 52.38
C VAL A 293 3.20 -20.47 51.79
N ALA A 294 2.20 -20.31 52.65
CA ALA A 294 0.88 -19.89 52.22
C ALA A 294 0.92 -18.41 51.83
N THR A 295 0.64 -18.10 50.57
CA THR A 295 0.79 -16.77 49.99
C THR A 295 -0.46 -16.34 49.21
N PRO A 296 -0.79 -15.04 49.16
CA PRO A 296 -1.95 -14.51 48.42
C PRO A 296 -1.84 -14.59 46.90
N LEU A 297 -0.64 -14.59 46.34
CA LEU A 297 -0.40 -14.65 44.90
C LEU A 297 0.98 -15.25 44.61
N ILE A 298 1.06 -16.10 43.59
CA ILE A 298 2.32 -16.57 43.02
C ILE A 298 2.34 -16.18 41.55
N PHE A 299 3.34 -15.41 41.13
CA PHE A 299 3.38 -14.82 39.79
C PHE A 299 3.44 -15.85 38.66
N ASP A 300 3.88 -17.08 38.91
CA ASP A 300 3.91 -18.16 37.90
C ASP A 300 2.50 -18.71 37.54
N THR A 301 1.51 -18.50 38.41
CA THR A 301 0.09 -18.84 38.20
C THR A 301 -0.76 -17.64 37.77
N ALA A 302 -0.15 -16.46 37.68
CA ALA A 302 -0.88 -15.22 37.53
C ALA A 302 -1.30 -14.96 36.08
N ASN A 303 -2.45 -14.30 35.93
CA ASN A 303 -3.09 -14.03 34.64
C ASN A 303 -2.33 -13.00 33.79
N GLU A 304 -2.79 -12.78 32.55
CA GLU A 304 -2.18 -11.78 31.65
C GLU A 304 -2.14 -10.36 32.28
N LYS A 305 -3.16 -9.98 33.05
CA LYS A 305 -3.22 -8.66 33.73
C LYS A 305 -2.11 -8.53 34.78
N ALA A 306 -1.85 -9.58 35.54
CA ALA A 306 -0.79 -9.61 36.54
C ALA A 306 0.61 -9.52 35.89
N GLN A 307 0.85 -10.22 34.76
CA GLN A 307 2.11 -10.09 34.05
C GLN A 307 2.29 -8.69 33.46
N LYS A 308 1.23 -8.10 32.88
CA LYS A 308 1.26 -6.70 32.40
C LYS A 308 1.60 -5.73 33.52
N PHE A 309 0.96 -5.87 34.67
CA PHE A 309 1.26 -5.08 35.86
C PHE A 309 2.72 -5.24 36.29
N LYS A 310 3.23 -6.48 36.35
CA LYS A 310 4.62 -6.77 36.69
C LYS A 310 5.59 -6.06 35.73
N ASP A 311 5.38 -6.17 34.41
CA ASP A 311 6.20 -5.50 33.40
C ASP A 311 6.16 -3.97 33.54
N GLU A 312 4.97 -3.39 33.71
CA GLU A 312 4.78 -1.94 33.85
C GLU A 312 5.45 -1.40 35.11
N TYR A 313 5.32 -2.12 36.22
CA TYR A 313 5.97 -1.78 37.48
C TYR A 313 7.49 -1.83 37.33
N GLN A 314 8.02 -2.93 36.79
CA GLN A 314 9.46 -3.10 36.58
C GLN A 314 10.02 -2.01 35.66
N LYS A 315 9.34 -1.70 34.55
CA LYS A 315 9.77 -0.63 33.63
C LYS A 315 9.78 0.74 34.30
N LYS A 316 8.82 1.05 35.16
CA LYS A 316 8.73 2.38 35.79
C LYS A 316 9.71 2.55 36.95
N TYR A 317 9.88 1.50 37.76
CA TYR A 317 10.59 1.60 39.04
C TYR A 317 11.94 0.88 39.07
N ASN A 318 12.19 -0.09 38.18
CA ASN A 318 13.38 -0.96 38.17
C ASN A 318 14.16 -0.93 36.85
N ASP A 319 14.08 0.16 36.06
CA ASP A 319 14.73 0.28 34.75
C ASP A 319 16.26 0.20 34.84
N GLU A 320 16.88 -0.69 34.05
CA GLU A 320 18.31 -1.04 34.15
C GLU A 320 19.25 0.09 33.75
N ASP A 321 18.78 1.09 33.00
CA ASP A 321 19.57 2.26 32.59
C ASP A 321 19.76 3.27 33.75
N LYS A 322 19.05 3.11 34.88
CA LYS A 322 19.17 3.96 36.08
C LYS A 322 20.07 3.35 37.17
N LYS A 323 21.09 2.58 36.76
CA LYS A 323 22.00 1.80 37.63
C LYS A 323 22.75 2.59 38.70
N GLU A 324 22.88 3.92 38.60
CA GLU A 324 23.64 4.70 39.59
C GLU A 324 22.87 5.13 40.85
N LEU A 325 21.53 5.01 40.90
CA LEU A 325 20.76 5.49 42.06
C LEU A 325 20.01 4.42 42.88
N GLN A 326 19.99 3.15 42.46
CA GLN A 326 19.27 2.10 43.20
C GLN A 326 20.18 0.90 43.48
N LYS A 327 20.84 0.92 44.63
CA LYS A 327 21.64 -0.22 45.16
C LYS A 327 20.78 -1.43 45.58
N ASP A 328 19.46 -1.27 45.68
CA ASP A 328 18.54 -2.32 46.11
C ASP A 328 17.52 -2.62 45.00
N LYS A 329 17.80 -3.62 44.16
CA LYS A 329 16.83 -4.15 43.18
C LYS A 329 15.69 -4.82 43.96
N LYS A 330 14.62 -4.07 44.24
CA LYS A 330 13.44 -4.62 44.94
C LYS A 330 12.59 -5.40 43.97
N GLU A 331 12.55 -6.72 44.14
CA GLU A 331 11.61 -7.57 43.43
C GLU A 331 10.19 -7.34 43.95
N LEU A 332 9.24 -7.36 43.02
CA LEU A 332 7.84 -7.10 43.30
C LEU A 332 7.22 -8.33 43.96
N ASP A 333 6.62 -8.14 45.14
CA ASP A 333 5.88 -9.19 45.85
C ASP A 333 4.36 -9.08 45.65
N TRP A 334 3.61 -10.00 46.26
CA TRP A 334 2.15 -10.05 46.15
C TRP A 334 1.46 -8.81 46.72
N SER A 335 2.08 -8.10 47.68
CA SER A 335 1.46 -6.94 48.33
C SER A 335 1.23 -5.80 47.33
N ALA A 336 2.13 -5.67 46.35
CA ALA A 336 2.00 -4.73 45.25
C ALA A 336 0.71 -4.98 44.43
N ALA A 337 0.47 -6.23 44.05
CA ALA A 337 -0.69 -6.62 43.25
C ALA A 337 -2.00 -6.38 44.01
N TYR A 338 -2.06 -6.72 45.30
CA TYR A 338 -3.24 -6.46 46.13
C TYR A 338 -3.48 -4.98 46.42
N ALA A 339 -2.43 -4.17 46.55
CA ALA A 339 -2.55 -2.72 46.68
C ALA A 339 -3.02 -2.07 45.39
N TYR A 340 -2.48 -2.50 44.24
CA TYR A 340 -2.95 -2.10 42.90
C TYR A 340 -4.43 -2.44 42.71
N ASP A 341 -4.84 -3.67 43.02
CA ASP A 341 -6.24 -4.11 42.91
C ASP A 341 -7.16 -3.39 43.91
N SER A 342 -6.67 -3.06 45.12
CA SER A 342 -7.46 -2.30 46.10
C SER A 342 -7.73 -0.87 45.60
N ALA A 343 -6.75 -0.23 44.97
CA ALA A 343 -6.93 1.05 44.29
C ALA A 343 -7.88 0.90 43.09
N MET A 344 -7.74 -0.17 42.31
CA MET A 344 -8.61 -0.48 41.17
C MET A 344 -10.08 -0.59 41.56
N VAL A 345 -10.39 -1.41 42.57
CA VAL A 345 -11.75 -1.61 43.08
C VAL A 345 -12.31 -0.32 43.66
N LEU A 346 -11.50 0.43 44.41
CA LEU A 346 -11.92 1.72 44.97
C LEU A 346 -12.25 2.75 43.89
N ILE A 347 -11.41 2.86 42.86
CA ILE A 347 -11.65 3.76 41.72
C ILE A 347 -12.88 3.33 40.93
N GLU A 348 -13.09 2.03 40.74
CA GLU A 348 -14.31 1.54 40.08
C GLU A 348 -15.57 1.92 40.85
N ALA A 349 -15.55 1.83 42.18
CA ALA A 349 -16.65 2.32 43.00
C ALA A 349 -16.84 3.84 42.83
N ILE A 350 -15.76 4.62 42.82
CA ILE A 350 -15.79 6.07 42.59
C ILE A 350 -16.37 6.41 41.21
N LYS A 351 -16.00 5.66 40.15
CA LYS A 351 -16.55 5.83 38.79
C LYS A 351 -18.05 5.61 38.77
N ARG A 352 -18.54 4.53 39.40
CA ARG A 352 -19.98 4.22 39.49
C ARG A 352 -20.74 5.31 40.25
N VAL A 353 -20.17 5.82 41.35
CA VAL A 353 -20.77 6.97 42.07
C VAL A 353 -20.82 8.20 41.17
N ASN A 354 -19.71 8.56 40.52
CA ASN A 354 -19.61 9.75 39.67
C ASN A 354 -20.59 9.73 38.48
N LYS A 355 -20.78 8.57 37.86
CA LYS A 355 -21.78 8.36 36.80
C LYS A 355 -23.21 8.65 37.29
N ASN A 356 -23.52 8.33 38.54
CA ASN A 356 -24.85 8.48 39.13
C ASN A 356 -25.12 9.88 39.74
N ILE A 357 -24.14 10.79 39.74
CA ILE A 357 -24.26 12.13 40.34
C ILE A 357 -23.96 13.27 39.36
N GLU A 358 -23.82 13.00 38.05
CA GLU A 358 -23.45 14.01 37.04
C GLU A 358 -24.24 15.32 37.22
N GLY A 359 -23.51 16.41 37.47
CA GLY A 359 -24.06 17.77 37.64
C GLY A 359 -24.52 18.16 39.05
N LYS A 360 -24.51 17.26 40.05
CA LYS A 360 -24.97 17.55 41.43
C LYS A 360 -23.80 17.72 42.40
N LYS A 361 -23.72 18.89 43.07
CA LYS A 361 -22.81 19.07 44.22
C LYS A 361 -23.31 18.21 45.39
N ILE A 362 -22.46 17.32 45.90
CA ILE A 362 -22.72 16.50 47.07
C ILE A 362 -21.70 16.79 48.17
N SER A 363 -22.10 16.71 49.43
CA SER A 363 -21.16 16.87 50.54
C SER A 363 -20.17 15.72 50.60
N LEU A 364 -18.94 15.96 51.10
CA LEU A 364 -17.92 14.92 51.24
C LEU A 364 -18.41 13.72 52.07
N LYS A 365 -19.20 13.97 53.13
CA LYS A 365 -19.83 12.92 53.94
C LYS A 365 -20.80 12.05 53.11
N ALA A 366 -21.65 12.68 52.29
CA ALA A 366 -22.55 11.94 51.40
C ALA A 366 -21.77 11.17 50.33
N TYR A 367 -20.67 11.74 49.82
CA TYR A 367 -19.82 11.09 48.83
C TYR A 367 -19.13 9.84 49.38
N ARG A 368 -18.51 9.95 50.57
CA ARG A 368 -17.94 8.82 51.34
C ARG A 368 -18.96 7.71 51.56
N GLN A 369 -20.20 8.07 51.96
CA GLN A 369 -21.28 7.10 52.16
C GLN A 369 -21.67 6.38 50.86
N LYS A 370 -21.74 7.10 49.73
CA LYS A 370 -22.03 6.51 48.42
C LYS A 370 -20.92 5.56 47.97
N ILE A 371 -19.66 5.95 48.12
CA ILE A 371 -18.50 5.07 47.80
C ILE A 371 -18.55 3.80 48.65
N ARG A 372 -18.78 3.93 49.96
CA ARG A 372 -18.95 2.79 50.87
C ARG A 372 -20.07 1.85 50.42
N ASN A 373 -21.19 2.41 49.96
CA ASN A 373 -22.33 1.61 49.52
C ASN A 373 -22.06 0.93 48.18
N GLU A 374 -21.38 1.58 47.23
CA GLU A 374 -20.97 0.96 45.97
C GLU A 374 -19.97 -0.18 46.18
N LEU A 375 -18.98 -0.01 47.06
CA LEU A 375 -18.07 -1.10 47.44
C LEU A 375 -18.83 -2.33 47.95
N ALA A 376 -19.89 -2.12 48.75
CA ALA A 376 -20.71 -3.21 49.27
C ALA A 376 -21.58 -3.91 48.20
N LYS A 377 -21.72 -3.34 47.00
CA LYS A 377 -22.47 -3.95 45.89
C LYS A 377 -21.62 -4.91 45.06
N PHE A 378 -20.29 -4.81 45.09
CA PHE A 378 -19.43 -5.75 44.36
C PHE A 378 -19.59 -7.17 44.90
N THR A 379 -20.56 -7.90 44.35
CA THR A 379 -20.81 -9.33 44.55
C THR A 379 -20.11 -10.12 43.45
N ILE A 380 -20.20 -11.44 43.47
CA ILE A 380 -19.57 -12.30 42.45
C ILE A 380 -20.03 -11.95 41.01
N HIS A 381 -21.28 -11.50 40.83
CA HIS A 381 -21.82 -11.10 39.53
C HIS A 381 -21.36 -9.70 39.07
N GLU A 382 -20.90 -8.88 40.02
CA GLU A 382 -20.38 -7.52 39.75
C GLU A 382 -18.87 -7.43 40.02
N ALA A 383 -18.19 -8.57 40.06
CA ALA A 383 -16.79 -8.65 40.44
C ALA A 383 -15.89 -7.94 39.42
N VAL A 384 -14.88 -7.25 39.93
CA VAL A 384 -13.89 -6.55 39.11
C VAL A 384 -12.66 -7.44 38.94
N GLU A 385 -12.41 -7.92 37.73
CA GLU A 385 -11.24 -8.74 37.44
C GLU A 385 -9.96 -7.89 37.39
N GLY A 386 -9.06 -8.12 38.35
CA GLY A 386 -7.77 -7.43 38.47
C GLY A 386 -6.56 -8.34 38.30
N THR A 387 -5.43 -7.89 38.85
CA THR A 387 -4.16 -8.62 38.90
C THR A 387 -4.19 -9.82 39.85
N THR A 388 -5.06 -9.77 40.87
CA THR A 388 -5.24 -10.81 41.89
C THR A 388 -6.48 -11.67 41.64
N GLY A 389 -6.94 -11.72 40.38
CA GLY A 389 -8.19 -12.36 39.98
C GLY A 389 -9.42 -11.49 40.24
N PHE A 390 -10.59 -12.11 40.44
CA PHE A 390 -11.82 -11.38 40.69
C PHE A 390 -11.82 -10.72 42.08
N ASN A 391 -12.21 -9.45 42.13
CA ASN A 391 -12.35 -8.66 43.36
C ASN A 391 -13.83 -8.36 43.63
N TYR A 392 -14.34 -8.89 44.73
CA TYR A 392 -15.70 -8.70 45.21
C TYR A 392 -15.74 -8.98 46.72
N PHE A 393 -16.82 -8.60 47.40
CA PHE A 393 -16.94 -8.72 48.86
C PHE A 393 -18.15 -9.54 49.27
N ASN A 394 -17.98 -10.36 50.30
CA ASN A 394 -19.09 -11.09 50.93
C ASN A 394 -19.85 -10.19 51.94
N LYS A 395 -20.84 -10.77 52.64
CA LYS A 395 -21.65 -10.07 53.66
C LYS A 395 -20.81 -9.45 54.80
N ASN A 396 -19.63 -10.02 55.07
CA ASN A 396 -18.69 -9.53 56.08
C ASN A 396 -17.73 -8.46 55.57
N ARG A 397 -17.83 -8.07 54.27
CA ARG A 397 -16.92 -7.15 53.57
C ARG A 397 -15.51 -7.72 53.37
N ASP A 398 -15.42 -9.04 53.36
CA ASP A 398 -14.19 -9.77 53.06
C ASP A 398 -14.22 -10.24 51.61
N ALA A 399 -13.10 -10.08 50.92
CA ALA A 399 -12.90 -10.69 49.61
C ALA A 399 -12.61 -12.19 49.78
N PRO A 400 -13.45 -13.08 49.21
CA PRO A 400 -13.17 -14.51 49.20
C PRO A 400 -12.07 -14.81 48.16
N LYS A 401 -10.81 -14.64 48.59
CA LYS A 401 -9.62 -14.91 47.81
C LYS A 401 -9.07 -16.31 48.12
N PRO A 402 -8.55 -17.05 47.13
CA PRO A 402 -7.91 -18.34 47.38
C PRO A 402 -6.59 -18.15 48.15
N VAL A 403 -6.20 -19.16 48.91
CA VAL A 403 -4.86 -19.28 49.49
C VAL A 403 -4.02 -20.11 48.52
N ALA A 404 -2.92 -19.56 48.02
CA ALA A 404 -1.94 -20.32 47.25
C ALA A 404 -0.84 -20.82 48.19
N ILE A 405 -0.12 -21.87 47.78
CA ILE A 405 1.07 -22.33 48.50
C ILE A 405 2.27 -22.36 47.58
N GLY A 406 3.27 -21.56 47.95
CA GLY A 406 4.54 -21.50 47.28
C GLY A 406 5.59 -22.32 48.01
N VAL A 407 6.67 -22.64 47.30
CA VAL A 407 7.90 -23.17 47.86
C VAL A 407 9.06 -22.30 47.39
N TYR A 408 9.96 -21.96 48.30
CA TYR A 408 11.17 -21.24 47.95
C TYR A 408 12.15 -22.14 47.19
N LYS A 409 12.61 -21.65 46.04
CA LYS A 409 13.64 -22.25 45.20
C LYS A 409 14.52 -21.15 44.62
N ASN A 410 15.81 -21.15 44.95
CA ASN A 410 16.78 -20.16 44.50
C ASN A 410 16.28 -18.71 44.72
N ASN A 411 15.89 -18.41 45.96
CA ASN A 411 15.29 -17.14 46.40
C ASN A 411 13.96 -16.72 45.74
N ASN A 412 13.41 -17.54 44.84
CA ASN A 412 12.11 -17.31 44.22
C ASN A 412 11.02 -18.16 44.86
N ILE A 413 9.84 -17.59 45.05
CA ILE A 413 8.64 -18.36 45.40
C ILE A 413 8.02 -18.92 44.12
N VAL A 414 7.97 -20.25 44.03
CA VAL A 414 7.30 -20.96 42.93
C VAL A 414 6.15 -21.81 43.45
N SER A 415 5.16 -22.08 42.63
CA SER A 415 3.96 -22.82 43.02
C SER A 415 4.29 -24.24 43.48
N ALA A 416 3.86 -24.64 44.68
CA ALA A 416 4.00 -26.04 45.07
C ALA A 416 3.23 -26.95 44.10
N LEU A 417 3.71 -28.19 43.94
CA LEU A 417 3.21 -29.16 42.95
C LEU A 417 1.74 -29.57 43.15
N THR A 418 1.17 -29.23 44.30
CA THR A 418 -0.25 -29.42 44.61
C THR A 418 -0.80 -28.11 45.18
N GLN A 419 -1.98 -27.70 44.72
CA GLN A 419 -2.72 -26.55 45.23
C GLN A 419 -4.10 -27.01 45.72
N PHE A 420 -4.72 -26.23 46.61
CA PHE A 420 -6.14 -26.39 46.91
C PHE A 420 -6.94 -25.23 46.34
N GLN A 421 -8.01 -25.53 45.61
CA GLN A 421 -8.89 -24.54 45.01
C GLN A 421 -10.29 -24.62 45.57
N VAL A 422 -10.86 -23.48 45.97
CA VAL A 422 -12.22 -23.43 46.53
C VAL A 422 -13.25 -23.93 45.50
N VAL A 423 -14.09 -24.86 45.92
CA VAL A 423 -15.29 -25.28 45.16
C VAL A 423 -16.31 -24.14 45.25
N ARG A 424 -16.57 -23.48 44.12
CA ARG A 424 -17.51 -22.33 44.08
C ARG A 424 -18.96 -22.77 44.27
N ASN A 425 -19.33 -23.91 43.69
CA ASN A 425 -20.66 -24.50 43.79
C ASN A 425 -20.52 -26.02 43.88
N ILE A 426 -21.00 -26.58 44.98
CA ILE A 426 -20.86 -28.00 45.30
C ILE A 426 -21.69 -28.86 44.34
N ASN A 427 -22.82 -28.32 43.85
CA ASN A 427 -23.71 -29.04 42.95
C ASN A 427 -23.05 -29.33 41.60
N GLU A 428 -21.99 -28.61 41.23
CA GLU A 428 -21.23 -28.82 39.99
C GLU A 428 -20.39 -30.11 40.00
N ILE A 429 -20.27 -30.77 41.16
CA ILE A 429 -19.57 -32.03 41.30
C ILE A 429 -20.60 -33.16 41.11
N ALA A 430 -20.45 -33.94 40.04
CA ALA A 430 -21.38 -35.02 39.69
C ALA A 430 -21.55 -36.07 40.82
N ASP A 431 -20.45 -36.48 41.45
CA ASP A 431 -20.45 -37.34 42.64
C ASP A 431 -19.48 -36.78 43.69
N LEU A 432 -20.06 -36.04 44.65
CA LEU A 432 -19.30 -35.42 45.73
C LEU A 432 -18.73 -36.47 46.69
N GLU A 433 -19.47 -37.53 46.99
CA GLU A 433 -19.03 -38.55 47.95
C GLU A 433 -17.84 -39.34 47.42
N ALA A 434 -17.89 -39.77 46.15
CA ALA A 434 -16.74 -40.39 45.49
C ALA A 434 -15.55 -39.43 45.40
N ALA A 435 -15.78 -38.15 45.06
CA ALA A 435 -14.72 -37.16 44.98
C ALA A 435 -14.02 -36.92 46.34
N ILE A 436 -14.76 -36.98 47.44
CA ILE A 436 -14.20 -36.91 48.80
C ILE A 436 -13.45 -38.19 49.16
N LYS A 437 -14.02 -39.37 48.85
CA LYS A 437 -13.40 -40.67 49.10
C LYS A 437 -12.07 -40.84 48.37
N ASP A 438 -11.99 -40.34 47.14
CA ASP A 438 -10.78 -40.37 46.32
C ASP A 438 -9.76 -39.27 46.70
N GLU A 439 -10.07 -38.43 47.70
CA GLU A 439 -9.31 -37.24 48.07
C GLU A 439 -9.09 -36.24 46.92
N ARG A 440 -9.94 -36.26 45.88
CA ARG A 440 -9.97 -35.26 44.81
C ARG A 440 -10.56 -33.95 45.30
N VAL A 441 -11.52 -34.03 46.24
CA VAL A 441 -12.12 -32.90 46.95
C VAL A 441 -11.88 -33.10 48.44
N LEU A 442 -11.43 -32.05 49.12
CA LEU A 442 -11.19 -32.01 50.55
C LEU A 442 -12.21 -31.09 51.19
N LYS A 443 -12.84 -31.53 52.29
CA LYS A 443 -13.65 -30.65 53.14
C LYS A 443 -12.75 -29.98 54.17
N ILE A 444 -12.52 -28.68 54.04
CA ILE A 444 -11.66 -27.86 54.91
C ILE A 444 -12.56 -26.86 55.64
N GLY A 445 -12.87 -27.14 56.91
CA GLY A 445 -13.85 -26.38 57.66
C GLY A 445 -15.24 -26.48 57.01
N GLU A 446 -15.84 -25.33 56.69
CA GLU A 446 -17.15 -25.23 56.02
C GLU A 446 -17.05 -25.23 54.49
N GLN A 447 -15.83 -25.29 53.93
CA GLN A 447 -15.60 -25.20 52.49
C GLN A 447 -15.14 -26.52 51.90
N TYR A 448 -15.54 -26.79 50.66
CA TYR A 448 -14.96 -27.86 49.86
C TYR A 448 -13.86 -27.26 48.97
N MET A 449 -12.75 -27.98 48.81
CA MET A 449 -11.63 -27.54 47.99
C MET A 449 -11.15 -28.69 47.10
N TYR A 450 -10.95 -28.43 45.81
CA TYR A 450 -10.31 -29.36 44.88
C TYR A 450 -8.82 -29.49 45.18
N LYS A 451 -8.29 -30.72 45.16
CA LYS A 451 -6.87 -31.02 45.17
C LYS A 451 -6.34 -30.97 43.73
N THR A 452 -5.71 -29.86 43.37
CA THR A 452 -5.28 -29.58 41.99
C THR A 452 -3.80 -29.89 41.79
N ASN A 453 -3.47 -30.60 40.72
CA ASN A 453 -2.09 -30.81 40.30
C ASN A 453 -1.52 -29.60 39.57
N VAL A 454 -0.29 -29.21 39.90
CA VAL A 454 0.44 -28.14 39.22
C VAL A 454 1.46 -28.76 38.26
N VAL A 455 1.40 -28.34 37.01
CA VAL A 455 2.31 -28.74 35.94
C VAL A 455 3.15 -27.54 35.54
N TYR A 456 4.42 -27.54 35.95
CA TYR A 456 5.39 -26.57 35.47
C TYR A 456 5.62 -26.78 33.98
N THR A 457 5.50 -25.71 33.22
CA THR A 457 5.60 -25.69 31.77
C THR A 457 6.64 -24.68 31.36
N GLY A 458 7.60 -25.09 30.53
CA GLY A 458 8.52 -24.17 29.91
C GLY A 458 8.62 -24.36 28.40
N ILE A 459 8.88 -23.25 27.71
CA ILE A 459 9.03 -23.20 26.25
C ILE A 459 10.32 -22.47 25.91
N LYS A 460 11.12 -23.06 25.02
CA LYS A 460 12.27 -22.41 24.38
C LYS A 460 12.03 -22.38 22.87
N ILE A 461 11.85 -21.19 22.33
CA ILE A 461 11.65 -21.01 20.89
C ILE A 461 12.99 -21.13 20.18
N ASN A 462 13.04 -22.02 19.17
CA ASN A 462 14.22 -22.25 18.35
C ASN A 462 14.18 -21.41 17.07
N GLU A 463 13.03 -21.39 16.39
CA GLU A 463 12.85 -20.70 15.11
C GLU A 463 11.39 -20.24 14.92
N ILE A 464 11.20 -19.04 14.37
CA ILE A 464 9.92 -18.53 13.86
C ILE A 464 10.09 -18.29 12.35
N SER A 465 9.32 -18.99 11.53
CA SER A 465 9.40 -18.91 10.07
C SER A 465 8.02 -18.88 9.41
N ASP A 466 7.99 -18.67 8.09
CA ASP A 466 6.78 -18.64 7.26
C ASP A 466 5.64 -17.74 7.78
N PHE A 467 5.97 -16.61 8.42
CA PHE A 467 4.94 -15.68 8.86
C PHE A 467 4.26 -15.03 7.66
N LYS A 468 2.97 -15.33 7.49
CA LYS A 468 2.09 -14.81 6.43
C LYS A 468 1.10 -13.83 7.05
N PRO A 469 1.31 -12.50 6.92
CA PRO A 469 0.45 -11.48 7.53
C PRO A 469 -1.01 -11.49 7.04
N ASP A 470 -1.23 -11.97 5.81
CA ASP A 470 -2.56 -11.95 5.18
C ASP A 470 -3.55 -12.90 5.85
N ASN A 471 -3.10 -14.14 6.09
CA ASN A 471 -3.89 -15.19 6.74
C ASN A 471 -3.51 -15.39 8.22
N LEU A 472 -2.60 -14.58 8.77
CA LEU A 472 -2.12 -14.62 10.15
C LEU A 472 -1.62 -16.02 10.54
N THR A 473 -0.83 -16.66 9.68
CA THR A 473 -0.24 -17.98 9.96
C THR A 473 1.28 -17.89 10.07
N PHE A 474 1.88 -18.73 10.90
CA PHE A 474 3.34 -18.85 11.04
C PHE A 474 3.73 -20.27 11.41
N THR A 475 4.98 -20.63 11.14
CA THR A 475 5.60 -21.88 11.58
C THR A 475 6.44 -21.60 12.83
N LEU A 476 6.33 -22.45 13.84
CA LEU A 476 7.10 -22.35 15.08
C LEU A 476 7.81 -23.67 15.36
N ASP A 477 9.12 -23.61 15.60
CA ASP A 477 9.94 -24.70 16.13
C ASP A 477 10.36 -24.34 17.56
N PHE A 478 10.01 -25.17 18.54
CA PHE A 478 10.30 -24.92 19.93
C PHE A 478 10.48 -26.20 20.74
N HIS A 479 11.28 -26.12 21.80
CA HIS A 479 11.30 -27.12 22.85
C HIS A 479 10.22 -26.81 23.89
N LEU A 480 9.47 -27.82 24.29
CA LEU A 480 8.43 -27.77 25.31
C LEU A 480 8.78 -28.79 26.39
N TRP A 481 8.82 -28.36 27.65
CA TRP A 481 9.06 -29.29 28.75
C TRP A 481 8.04 -29.14 29.86
N PHE A 482 7.86 -30.24 30.57
CA PHE A 482 6.95 -30.34 31.70
C PHE A 482 7.67 -30.88 32.91
N ARG A 483 7.36 -30.30 34.07
CA ARG A 483 7.75 -30.82 35.38
C ARG A 483 6.50 -30.94 36.26
N SER A 484 6.14 -32.16 36.64
CA SER A 484 4.91 -32.43 37.38
C SER A 484 5.07 -33.57 38.37
N ALA A 485 4.28 -33.55 39.44
CA ALA A 485 4.07 -34.71 40.30
C ALA A 485 2.81 -35.48 39.84
N GLY A 486 2.83 -36.81 39.99
CA GLY A 486 1.66 -37.66 39.70
C GLY A 486 1.46 -38.02 38.22
N LYS A 487 0.24 -38.47 37.89
CA LYS A 487 -0.14 -38.97 36.56
C LYS A 487 -0.54 -37.82 35.63
N PHE A 488 0.44 -37.22 34.95
CA PHE A 488 0.23 -36.27 33.84
C PHE A 488 0.78 -36.87 32.54
N GLN A 489 0.00 -36.81 31.46
CA GLN A 489 0.38 -37.32 30.14
C GLN A 489 0.39 -36.18 29.12
N PRO A 490 1.55 -35.81 28.56
CA PRO A 490 1.66 -34.72 27.60
C PRO A 490 0.80 -34.88 26.34
N GLN A 491 0.48 -36.10 25.89
CA GLN A 491 -0.41 -36.31 24.74
C GLN A 491 -1.87 -35.88 24.97
N ASP A 492 -2.27 -35.62 26.22
CA ASP A 492 -3.61 -35.16 26.57
C ASP A 492 -3.75 -33.63 26.50
N ILE A 493 -2.73 -32.93 26.00
CA ILE A 493 -2.81 -31.49 25.72
C ILE A 493 -3.32 -31.24 24.30
N GLU A 494 -4.11 -30.17 24.14
CA GLU A 494 -4.56 -29.67 22.85
C GLU A 494 -4.08 -28.23 22.64
N PHE A 495 -3.47 -27.98 21.48
CA PHE A 495 -3.06 -26.64 21.06
C PHE A 495 -4.22 -25.96 20.34
N ILE A 496 -4.77 -24.92 20.97
CA ILE A 496 -6.05 -24.32 20.58
C ILE A 496 -5.91 -23.50 19.29
N ASN A 497 -4.70 -22.98 19.01
CA ASN A 497 -4.41 -22.18 17.83
C ASN A 497 -3.46 -22.88 16.84
N ALA A 498 -3.25 -24.19 16.98
CA ALA A 498 -2.52 -24.98 16.00
C ALA A 498 -3.38 -25.25 14.74
N LEU A 499 -2.76 -25.20 13.58
CA LEU A 499 -3.39 -25.56 12.30
C LEU A 499 -3.20 -27.05 11.97
N GLU A 500 -2.22 -27.69 12.59
CA GLU A 500 -1.90 -29.11 12.45
C GLU A 500 -1.89 -29.79 13.84
N PRO A 501 -3.04 -29.86 14.55
CA PRO A 501 -3.08 -30.39 15.93
C PRO A 501 -2.69 -31.87 16.02
N ASP A 502 -3.11 -32.69 15.05
CA ASP A 502 -2.84 -34.15 15.05
C ASP A 502 -1.34 -34.45 14.95
N LYS A 503 -0.60 -33.61 14.21
CA LYS A 503 0.86 -33.71 14.10
C LYS A 503 1.54 -33.43 15.44
N ILE A 504 1.07 -32.43 16.18
CA ILE A 504 1.63 -32.12 17.50
C ILE A 504 1.32 -33.25 18.48
N GLU A 505 0.10 -33.80 18.44
CA GLU A 505 -0.27 -34.96 19.26
C GLU A 505 0.62 -36.17 18.95
N ALA A 506 0.92 -36.43 17.67
CA ALA A 506 1.83 -37.51 17.28
C ALA A 506 3.24 -37.30 17.84
N GLU A 507 3.78 -36.07 17.85
CA GLU A 507 5.08 -35.77 18.46
C GLU A 507 5.07 -35.98 19.98
N LEU A 508 3.97 -35.66 20.66
CA LEU A 508 3.84 -35.81 22.11
C LEU A 508 3.63 -37.27 22.55
N LYS A 509 3.20 -38.15 21.64
CA LYS A 509 3.10 -39.60 21.87
C LYS A 509 4.45 -40.32 21.73
N LYS A 510 5.44 -39.71 21.07
CA LYS A 510 6.80 -40.27 20.98
C LYS A 510 7.51 -40.20 22.34
N GLU A 511 8.58 -40.98 22.47
CA GLU A 511 9.46 -40.84 23.64
C GLU A 511 10.03 -39.41 23.71
N PRO A 512 9.99 -38.76 24.88
CA PRO A 512 10.57 -37.43 25.05
C PRO A 512 12.08 -37.45 24.77
N LEU A 513 12.60 -36.33 24.29
CA LEU A 513 14.03 -36.10 24.08
C LEU A 513 14.84 -36.30 25.36
N GLU A 514 14.24 -35.94 26.50
CA GLU A 514 14.82 -36.15 27.81
C GLU A 514 13.72 -36.50 28.82
N LYS A 515 13.98 -37.49 29.66
CA LYS A 515 13.09 -37.91 30.75
C LYS A 515 13.89 -38.15 32.02
N LYS A 516 13.56 -37.42 33.08
CA LYS A 516 14.19 -37.58 34.41
C LYS A 516 13.11 -37.72 35.47
N ILE A 517 13.33 -38.61 36.43
CA ILE A 517 12.44 -38.79 37.58
C ILE A 517 13.28 -38.59 38.84
N LYS A 518 12.92 -37.60 39.65
CA LYS A 518 13.60 -37.29 40.93
C LYS A 518 12.55 -36.85 41.95
N ASP A 519 12.58 -37.41 43.15
CA ASP A 519 11.70 -37.02 44.27
C ASP A 519 10.21 -37.01 43.89
N GLN A 520 9.74 -38.02 43.14
CA GLN A 520 8.37 -38.14 42.60
C GLN A 520 7.96 -37.07 41.56
N ILE A 521 8.91 -36.23 41.14
CA ILE A 521 8.76 -35.26 40.07
C ILE A 521 9.23 -35.90 38.77
N THR A 522 8.36 -35.87 37.76
CA THR A 522 8.71 -36.30 36.40
C THR A 522 9.00 -35.08 35.54
N TYR A 523 10.16 -35.05 34.91
CA TYR A 523 10.60 -34.07 33.92
C TYR A 523 10.62 -34.70 32.54
N ARG A 524 10.00 -34.05 31.54
CA ARG A 524 9.97 -34.52 30.14
C ARG A 524 10.15 -33.35 29.18
N VAL A 525 10.96 -33.53 28.13
CA VAL A 525 11.23 -32.54 27.08
C VAL A 525 10.81 -33.06 25.71
N TYR A 526 10.16 -32.22 24.92
CA TYR A 526 9.73 -32.49 23.55
C TYR A 526 10.19 -31.36 22.63
N ARG A 527 10.41 -31.66 21.34
CA ARG A 527 10.59 -30.63 20.30
C ARG A 527 9.38 -30.68 19.38
N ILE A 528 8.75 -29.52 19.19
CA ILE A 528 7.53 -29.38 18.41
C ILE A 528 7.82 -28.42 17.26
N LYS A 529 7.53 -28.84 16.03
CA LYS A 529 7.54 -27.98 14.83
C LYS A 529 6.20 -28.06 14.12
N SER A 530 5.42 -26.99 14.18
CA SER A 530 4.06 -26.95 13.62
C SER A 530 3.64 -25.53 13.23
N ARG A 531 2.51 -25.42 12.50
CA ARG A 531 1.92 -24.15 12.06
C ARG A 531 0.83 -23.68 13.03
N PHE A 532 0.84 -22.39 13.32
CA PHE A 532 -0.06 -21.74 14.27
C PHE A 532 -0.73 -20.51 13.66
N ARG A 533 -1.87 -20.11 14.25
CA ARG A 533 -2.56 -18.87 13.93
C ARG A 533 -2.15 -17.75 14.90
N ALA A 534 -1.65 -16.65 14.35
CA ALA A 534 -1.32 -15.42 15.07
C ALA A 534 -2.58 -14.64 15.47
N ASP A 535 -2.47 -13.80 16.51
CA ASP A 535 -3.54 -12.95 17.05
C ASP A 535 -4.85 -13.68 17.39
N PHE A 536 -4.80 -15.01 17.57
CA PHE A 536 -5.96 -15.89 17.79
C PHE A 536 -6.90 -15.44 18.91
N ARG A 537 -6.39 -14.71 19.90
CA ARG A 537 -7.17 -14.18 21.04
C ARG A 537 -7.00 -12.68 21.28
N SER A 538 -6.38 -11.94 20.36
CA SER A 538 -6.15 -10.52 20.59
C SER A 538 -7.42 -9.72 20.26
N GLY A 539 -8.14 -9.30 21.30
CA GLY A 539 -9.26 -8.34 21.15
C GLY A 539 -8.83 -6.92 20.78
N HIS A 540 -7.51 -6.67 20.66
CA HIS A 540 -6.95 -5.37 20.30
C HIS A 540 -5.98 -5.55 19.14
N TYR A 541 -6.21 -4.80 18.07
CA TYR A 541 -5.30 -4.71 16.93
C TYR A 541 -4.27 -3.61 17.17
N ALA A 542 -2.99 -3.95 17.08
CA ALA A 542 -1.90 -3.01 17.16
C ALA A 542 -1.29 -2.86 15.76
N TYR A 543 -1.31 -1.65 15.20
CA TYR A 543 -0.89 -1.41 13.83
C TYR A 543 0.58 -1.84 13.61
N LYS A 544 0.81 -2.70 12.60
CA LYS A 544 2.11 -3.30 12.27
C LYS A 544 2.76 -4.07 13.42
N GLN A 545 1.95 -4.56 14.36
CA GLN A 545 2.36 -5.44 15.43
C GLN A 545 1.46 -6.68 15.43
N HIS A 546 2.04 -7.85 15.63
CA HIS A 546 1.31 -9.11 15.72
C HIS A 546 1.76 -9.90 16.93
N LYS A 547 0.83 -10.68 17.52
CA LYS A 547 1.13 -11.63 18.58
C LYS A 547 1.19 -13.03 18.00
N LEU A 548 2.40 -13.57 17.92
CA LEU A 548 2.65 -14.96 17.59
C LEU A 548 2.55 -15.77 18.89
N SER A 549 1.42 -16.43 19.07
CA SER A 549 1.10 -17.11 20.33
C SER A 549 1.16 -18.62 20.21
N VAL A 550 1.51 -19.29 21.31
CA VAL A 550 1.26 -20.73 21.52
C VAL A 550 0.33 -20.85 22.71
N ASN A 551 -0.86 -21.41 22.47
CA ASN A 551 -1.89 -21.56 23.47
C ASN A 551 -2.31 -23.01 23.55
N PHE A 552 -2.20 -23.63 24.72
CA PHE A 552 -2.65 -25.00 24.90
C PHE A 552 -3.31 -25.20 26.27
N ARG A 553 -4.16 -26.21 26.34
CA ARG A 553 -4.84 -26.66 27.56
C ARG A 553 -4.94 -28.18 27.57
N HIS A 554 -5.38 -28.74 28.69
CA HIS A 554 -5.70 -30.16 28.76
C HIS A 554 -7.05 -30.46 28.06
N LYS A 555 -7.16 -31.62 27.42
CA LYS A 555 -8.38 -32.07 26.71
C LYS A 555 -9.58 -32.27 27.64
N SER A 556 -9.39 -33.01 28.75
CA SER A 556 -10.45 -33.38 29.70
C SER A 556 -10.31 -32.76 31.11
N LEU A 557 -9.10 -32.66 31.67
CA LEU A 557 -8.91 -32.12 33.01
C LEU A 557 -9.19 -30.62 33.08
N THR A 558 -10.24 -30.26 33.81
CA THR A 558 -10.63 -28.89 34.09
C THR A 558 -9.59 -28.17 34.95
N ARG A 559 -9.72 -26.84 35.03
CA ARG A 559 -8.88 -25.98 35.88
C ARG A 559 -8.88 -26.39 37.35
N ASN A 560 -9.94 -27.04 37.82
CA ASN A 560 -10.07 -27.54 39.18
C ASN A 560 -9.12 -28.72 39.46
N ASN A 561 -8.77 -29.50 38.43
CA ASN A 561 -7.93 -30.70 38.57
C ASN A 561 -6.47 -30.46 38.15
N LEU A 562 -6.24 -29.55 37.21
CA LEU A 562 -4.90 -29.26 36.69
C LEU A 562 -4.69 -27.77 36.42
N ILE A 563 -3.56 -27.23 36.89
CA ILE A 563 -3.09 -25.89 36.53
C ILE A 563 -1.71 -25.98 35.88
N TYR A 564 -1.57 -25.41 34.68
CA TYR A 564 -0.26 -25.11 34.11
C TYR A 564 0.33 -23.86 34.75
N VAL A 565 1.58 -23.92 35.17
CA VAL A 565 2.34 -22.78 35.68
C VAL A 565 3.60 -22.57 34.86
N THR A 566 4.04 -21.33 34.77
CA THR A 566 5.28 -20.98 34.09
C THR A 566 6.48 -21.55 34.85
N ASP A 567 7.34 -22.33 34.18
CA ASP A 567 8.58 -22.83 34.78
C ASP A 567 9.67 -21.74 34.81
N VAL A 568 9.47 -20.76 35.69
CA VAL A 568 10.38 -19.62 35.89
C VAL A 568 11.80 -20.04 36.25
N LEU A 569 11.98 -21.21 36.89
CA LEU A 569 13.30 -21.74 37.23
C LEU A 569 14.01 -22.32 36.00
N GLY A 570 13.28 -23.06 35.16
CA GLY A 570 13.85 -23.69 33.96
C GLY A 570 14.06 -22.73 32.80
N MET A 571 13.21 -21.71 32.66
CA MET A 571 13.30 -20.72 31.57
C MET A 571 14.25 -19.56 31.87
N GLY A 572 14.49 -19.26 33.15
CA GLY A 572 15.18 -18.04 33.57
C GLY A 572 14.28 -16.79 33.52
N ASP A 573 14.88 -15.62 33.67
CA ASP A 573 14.17 -14.33 33.67
C ASP A 573 13.57 -14.02 32.29
N ALA A 574 12.26 -13.77 32.22
CA ALA A 574 11.52 -13.50 30.98
C ALA A 574 12.08 -12.30 30.18
N ASN A 575 12.64 -11.29 30.86
CA ASN A 575 13.28 -10.15 30.20
C ASN A 575 14.56 -10.58 29.48
N LYS A 576 15.39 -11.38 30.15
CA LYS A 576 16.59 -11.99 29.53
C LYS A 576 16.23 -12.94 28.40
N VAL A 577 15.12 -13.68 28.51
CA VAL A 577 14.63 -14.53 27.42
C VAL A 577 14.25 -13.68 26.20
N SER A 578 13.61 -12.52 26.38
CA SER A 578 13.30 -11.60 25.27
C SER A 578 14.57 -11.11 24.56
N GLU A 579 15.58 -10.67 25.32
CA GLU A 579 16.87 -10.24 24.77
C GLU A 579 17.60 -11.38 24.06
N GLN A 580 17.62 -12.58 24.65
CA GLN A 580 18.23 -13.77 24.06
C GLN A 580 17.57 -14.14 22.73
N LEU A 581 16.25 -14.06 22.63
CA LEU A 581 15.50 -14.34 21.39
C LEU A 581 15.80 -13.33 20.28
N GLN A 582 15.96 -12.05 20.64
CA GLN A 582 16.38 -11.01 19.69
C GLN A 582 17.81 -11.26 19.20
N ASN A 583 18.73 -11.57 20.11
CA ASN A 583 20.15 -11.81 19.79
C ASN A 583 20.39 -13.10 19.00
N SER A 584 19.58 -14.14 19.24
CA SER A 584 19.71 -15.43 18.56
C SER A 584 19.06 -15.49 17.17
N GLN A 585 18.53 -14.37 16.66
CA GLN A 585 17.92 -14.26 15.32
C GLN A 585 16.86 -15.34 15.04
N VAL A 586 16.09 -15.73 16.07
CA VAL A 586 15.01 -16.73 15.98
C VAL A 586 13.99 -16.38 14.89
N LEU A 587 13.78 -15.09 14.66
CA LEU A 587 13.07 -14.56 13.51
C LEU A 587 14.09 -13.92 12.58
N SER A 588 14.19 -14.44 11.35
CA SER A 588 15.15 -13.94 10.36
C SER A 588 14.92 -12.44 10.09
N PRO A 589 15.98 -11.59 10.09
CA PRO A 589 15.88 -10.18 9.70
C PRO A 589 15.29 -9.98 8.30
N ALA A 590 15.49 -10.95 7.40
CA ALA A 590 14.93 -10.94 6.04
C ALA A 590 13.40 -11.03 6.00
N SER A 591 12.75 -11.44 7.10
CA SER A 591 11.29 -11.46 7.21
C SER A 591 10.66 -10.05 7.19
N GLY A 592 11.45 -9.00 7.49
CA GLY A 592 10.94 -7.64 7.65
C GLY A 592 10.24 -7.39 9.00
N TRP A 593 10.40 -8.29 9.97
CA TRP A 593 9.82 -8.19 11.32
C TRP A 593 10.91 -8.33 12.39
N SER A 594 10.70 -7.71 13.56
CA SER A 594 11.52 -7.86 14.75
C SER A 594 10.68 -8.30 15.95
N ILE A 595 11.27 -9.08 16.85
CA ILE A 595 10.64 -9.45 18.12
C ILE A 595 10.75 -8.25 19.06
N GLU A 596 9.62 -7.79 19.59
CA GLU A 596 9.56 -6.70 20.57
C GLU A 596 9.69 -7.23 22.01
N LYS A 597 8.95 -8.30 22.34
CA LYS A 597 8.98 -8.96 23.66
C LYS A 597 8.32 -10.33 23.63
N ILE A 598 8.63 -11.18 24.61
CA ILE A 598 7.90 -12.43 24.89
C ILE A 598 7.25 -12.39 26.27
N ARG A 599 6.09 -13.04 26.42
CA ARG A 599 5.40 -13.21 27.71
C ARG A 599 4.89 -14.62 27.88
N PHE A 600 4.98 -15.13 29.10
CA PHE A 600 4.41 -16.41 29.52
C PHE A 600 3.39 -16.18 30.64
N PHE A 601 2.19 -16.73 30.50
CA PHE A 601 1.16 -16.58 31.52
C PHE A 601 0.13 -17.70 31.46
N GLN A 602 -0.47 -17.95 32.62
CA GLN A 602 -1.63 -18.81 32.78
C GLN A 602 -2.90 -17.98 32.48
N ASN A 603 -3.91 -18.57 31.83
CA ASN A 603 -5.25 -18.00 31.73
C ASN A 603 -6.31 -19.10 31.88
N VAL A 604 -7.58 -18.71 32.00
CA VAL A 604 -8.71 -19.64 31.98
C VAL A 604 -9.32 -19.69 30.58
N ALA A 605 -9.55 -20.90 30.06
CA ALA A 605 -10.32 -21.12 28.84
C ALA A 605 -11.67 -21.72 29.18
N GLU A 606 -12.74 -21.06 28.77
CA GLU A 606 -14.11 -21.58 28.90
C GLU A 606 -14.47 -22.41 27.67
N ARG A 607 -15.14 -23.54 27.87
CA ARG A 607 -15.82 -24.30 26.80
C ARG A 607 -17.26 -24.56 27.18
N ASN A 608 -18.15 -24.61 26.19
CA ASN A 608 -19.47 -25.19 26.42
C ASN A 608 -19.29 -26.69 26.76
N SER A 609 -19.97 -27.14 27.81
CA SER A 609 -20.06 -28.55 28.22
C SER A 609 -20.68 -29.43 27.14
N LEU A 610 -21.45 -28.85 26.22
CA LEU A 610 -22.20 -29.56 25.17
C LEU A 610 -23.11 -30.66 25.73
N GLY A 611 -23.55 -30.52 26.98
CA GLY A 611 -24.39 -31.51 27.66
C GLY A 611 -23.63 -32.74 28.15
N ASP A 612 -22.30 -32.68 28.27
CA ASP A 612 -21.48 -33.73 28.89
C ASP A 612 -22.05 -34.11 30.27
N PRO A 613 -22.38 -35.41 30.50
CA PRO A 613 -22.93 -35.90 31.75
C PRO A 613 -22.15 -35.49 33.00
N GLU A 614 -20.82 -35.34 32.91
CA GLU A 614 -19.99 -34.92 34.05
C GLU A 614 -20.21 -33.45 34.46
N TYR A 615 -20.73 -32.62 33.55
CA TYR A 615 -20.86 -31.17 33.73
C TYR A 615 -22.31 -30.66 33.64
N LEU A 616 -23.31 -31.55 33.71
CA LEU A 616 -24.74 -31.17 33.63
C LEU A 616 -25.15 -30.14 34.70
N ASN A 617 -24.48 -30.15 35.85
CA ASN A 617 -24.78 -29.26 36.96
C ASN A 617 -23.96 -27.96 36.97
N VAL A 618 -23.08 -27.75 35.98
CA VAL A 618 -22.26 -26.53 35.87
C VAL A 618 -23.14 -25.36 35.45
N GLN A 619 -23.19 -24.30 36.27
CA GLN A 619 -24.04 -23.14 35.98
C GLN A 619 -23.61 -22.46 34.68
N GLY A 620 -24.59 -22.25 33.77
CA GLY A 620 -24.34 -21.67 32.45
C GLY A 620 -23.69 -22.63 31.45
N GLY A 621 -23.51 -23.92 31.81
CA GLY A 621 -23.01 -24.96 30.93
C GLY A 621 -21.58 -24.72 30.43
N LYS A 622 -20.79 -23.89 31.11
CA LYS A 622 -19.42 -23.53 30.72
C LYS A 622 -18.38 -24.11 31.66
N VAL A 623 -17.46 -24.90 31.12
CA VAL A 623 -16.40 -25.56 31.87
C VAL A 623 -15.08 -24.78 31.72
N GLU A 624 -14.44 -24.47 32.85
CA GLU A 624 -13.18 -23.75 32.92
C GLU A 624 -11.97 -24.71 32.83
N TYR A 625 -11.03 -24.42 31.94
CA TYR A 625 -9.77 -25.16 31.76
C TYR A 625 -8.58 -24.25 32.04
N SER A 626 -7.52 -24.81 32.64
CA SER A 626 -6.25 -24.09 32.73
C SER A 626 -5.58 -24.06 31.35
N GLN A 627 -5.18 -22.87 30.92
CA GLN A 627 -4.50 -22.66 29.66
C GLN A 627 -3.15 -22.01 29.89
N PHE A 628 -2.11 -22.59 29.28
CA PHE A 628 -0.81 -21.97 29.18
C PHE A 628 -0.71 -21.13 27.90
N ASN A 629 -0.05 -19.98 27.98
CA ASN A 629 0.13 -19.06 26.87
C ASN A 629 1.60 -18.63 26.80
N ALA A 630 2.20 -18.75 25.62
CA ALA A 630 3.45 -18.09 25.27
C ALA A 630 3.18 -17.10 24.13
N ASN A 631 3.35 -15.81 24.39
CA ASN A 631 3.05 -14.74 23.43
C ASN A 631 4.33 -14.02 23.02
N VAL A 632 4.72 -14.17 21.76
CA VAL A 632 5.78 -13.38 21.13
C VAL A 632 5.15 -12.21 20.39
N GLN A 633 5.45 -10.99 20.83
CA GLN A 633 5.01 -9.79 20.13
C GLN A 633 6.07 -9.42 19.09
N ILE A 634 5.68 -9.33 17.82
CA ILE A 634 6.53 -8.89 16.71
C ILE A 634 6.08 -7.54 16.16
N LYS A 635 6.99 -6.79 15.57
CA LYS A 635 6.76 -5.48 14.96
C LYS A 635 7.43 -5.40 13.58
N LYS A 636 6.79 -4.75 12.60
CA LYS A 636 7.34 -4.59 11.25
C LYS A 636 8.52 -3.61 11.25
N ASN A 637 9.63 -4.00 10.63
CA ASN A 637 10.84 -3.18 10.47
C ASN A 637 10.69 -2.24 9.27
N GLU A 638 10.15 -1.05 9.50
CA GLU A 638 10.05 -0.01 8.47
C GLU A 638 10.52 1.35 9.01
N ILE A 639 11.30 2.07 8.20
CA ILE A 639 11.63 3.47 8.45
C ILE A 639 10.42 4.30 8.04
N THR A 640 9.49 4.52 8.97
CA THR A 640 8.30 5.35 8.75
C THR A 640 8.11 6.38 9.87
N LEU A 641 7.60 7.55 9.49
CA LEU A 641 7.14 8.60 10.41
C LEU A 641 5.76 8.28 11.02
N ARG A 642 5.00 7.38 10.39
CA ARG A 642 3.66 7.00 10.83
C ARG A 642 3.68 6.30 12.18
N GLY A 643 2.72 6.63 13.04
CA GLY A 643 2.60 6.03 14.37
C GLY A 643 3.70 6.43 15.37
N ARG A 644 4.62 7.33 15.01
CA ARG A 644 5.66 7.84 15.94
C ARG A 644 5.17 8.97 16.84
N ILE A 645 4.13 9.70 16.44
CA ILE A 645 3.54 10.76 17.26
C ILE A 645 2.77 10.10 18.41
N PRO A 646 3.13 10.32 19.68
CA PRO A 646 2.37 9.78 20.80
C PRO A 646 0.95 10.36 20.79
N TYR A 647 -0.05 9.51 21.08
CA TYR A 647 -1.46 9.88 20.98
C TYR A 647 -1.86 11.22 21.65
N PRO A 648 -1.36 11.58 22.86
CA PRO A 648 -1.69 12.85 23.47
C PRO A 648 -1.28 14.06 22.62
N TYR A 649 -0.14 14.00 21.93
CA TYR A 649 0.33 15.07 21.06
C TYR A 649 -0.36 15.05 19.70
N ALA A 650 -0.72 13.86 19.20
CA ALA A 650 -1.41 13.71 17.92
C ALA A 650 -2.73 14.46 17.90
N LEU A 651 -3.56 14.37 18.95
CA LEU A 651 -4.83 15.11 18.99
C LEU A 651 -4.64 16.63 18.86
N ASN A 652 -3.66 17.18 19.58
CA ASN A 652 -3.37 18.61 19.54
C ASN A 652 -2.82 19.04 18.17
N MET A 653 -1.90 18.26 17.61
CA MET A 653 -1.36 18.51 16.28
C MET A 653 -2.45 18.49 15.21
N MET A 654 -3.43 17.58 15.31
CA MET A 654 -4.55 17.49 14.38
C MET A 654 -5.42 18.76 14.43
N VAL A 655 -5.79 19.19 15.63
CA VAL A 655 -6.62 20.40 15.84
C VAL A 655 -5.88 21.66 15.40
N LEU A 656 -4.64 21.84 15.85
CA LEU A 656 -3.82 23.01 15.51
C LEU A 656 -3.59 23.08 13.99
N SER A 657 -3.24 21.98 13.35
CA SER A 657 -3.02 21.95 11.90
C SER A 657 -4.29 22.33 11.13
N THR A 658 -5.45 21.84 11.56
CA THR A 658 -6.75 22.20 10.95
C THR A 658 -7.02 23.70 11.07
N ILE A 659 -6.83 24.27 12.26
CA ILE A 659 -7.05 25.71 12.52
C ILE A 659 -6.10 26.58 11.69
N PHE A 660 -4.80 26.24 11.68
CA PHE A 660 -3.81 27.01 10.92
C PHE A 660 -4.04 26.93 9.41
N ILE A 661 -4.44 25.78 8.86
CA ILE A 661 -4.80 25.65 7.44
C ILE A 661 -5.97 26.58 7.09
N LEU A 662 -7.02 26.62 7.92
CA LEU A 662 -8.17 27.51 7.73
C LEU A 662 -7.78 28.98 7.82
N LEU A 663 -6.94 29.37 8.79
CA LEU A 663 -6.44 30.74 8.93
C LEU A 663 -5.60 31.16 7.72
N LEU A 664 -4.68 30.31 7.29
CA LEU A 664 -3.84 30.54 6.11
C LEU A 664 -4.70 30.67 4.84
N ASN A 665 -5.79 29.92 4.72
CA ASN A 665 -6.74 30.05 3.60
C ASN A 665 -7.48 31.39 3.58
N VAL A 666 -7.73 32.00 4.74
CA VAL A 666 -8.31 33.34 4.80
C VAL A 666 -7.26 34.41 4.52
N LEU A 667 -6.03 34.22 5.02
CA LEU A 667 -4.91 35.14 4.82
C LEU A 667 -4.49 35.21 3.34
N SER A 668 -4.44 34.08 2.64
CA SER A 668 -4.07 33.98 1.23
C SER A 668 -5.00 34.78 0.33
N LYS A 669 -6.31 34.81 0.63
CA LYS A 669 -7.31 35.63 -0.10
C LYS A 669 -7.08 37.13 0.04
N LYS A 670 -6.33 37.57 1.04
CA LYS A 670 -6.19 38.99 1.42
C LYS A 670 -4.81 39.57 1.11
N ILE A 671 -3.77 38.74 1.04
CA ILE A 671 -2.37 39.17 0.82
C ILE A 671 -1.75 38.34 -0.32
N ARG A 672 -1.99 38.77 -1.57
CA ARG A 672 -1.55 38.07 -2.79
C ARG A 672 -0.01 37.93 -2.88
N LYS A 673 0.75 38.85 -2.26
CA LYS A 673 2.23 38.89 -2.30
C LYS A 673 2.91 37.72 -1.56
N TRP A 674 2.21 37.03 -0.66
CA TRP A 674 2.76 35.95 0.17
C TRP A 674 2.20 34.56 -0.18
N SER A 675 1.47 34.42 -1.29
CA SER A 675 0.75 33.21 -1.67
C SER A 675 1.62 31.94 -1.67
N LYS A 676 2.86 32.04 -2.17
CA LYS A 676 3.82 30.92 -2.22
C LYS A 676 4.24 30.41 -0.83
N TRP A 677 4.49 31.34 0.10
CA TRP A 677 4.82 31.00 1.49
C TRP A 677 3.60 30.42 2.21
N VAL A 678 2.43 31.01 2.01
CA VAL A 678 1.18 30.49 2.57
C VAL A 678 0.92 29.06 2.11
N TRP A 679 1.11 28.78 0.82
CA TRP A 679 0.99 27.44 0.27
C TRP A 679 1.99 26.46 0.92
N PHE A 680 3.26 26.84 1.07
CA PHE A 680 4.27 25.98 1.71
C PHE A 680 3.86 25.57 3.13
N PHE A 681 3.40 26.52 3.95
CA PHE A 681 2.94 26.24 5.31
C PHE A 681 1.66 25.38 5.32
N GLN A 682 0.73 25.59 4.39
CA GLN A 682 -0.47 24.77 4.25
C GLN A 682 -0.13 23.31 3.90
N THR A 683 0.79 23.10 2.96
CA THR A 683 1.28 21.78 2.58
C THR A 683 1.94 21.08 3.77
N PHE A 684 2.81 21.77 4.51
CA PHE A 684 3.44 21.23 5.71
C PHE A 684 2.42 20.84 6.79
N LEU A 685 1.46 21.71 7.07
CA LEU A 685 0.40 21.45 8.05
C LEU A 685 -0.55 20.34 7.59
N ALA A 686 -0.82 20.19 6.29
CA ALA A 686 -1.64 19.10 5.75
C ALA A 686 -0.97 17.73 5.98
N VAL A 687 0.35 17.65 5.85
CA VAL A 687 1.12 16.43 6.17
C VAL A 687 1.05 16.12 7.68
N ILE A 688 1.20 17.14 8.54
CA ILE A 688 1.03 16.96 9.99
C ILE A 688 -0.39 16.52 10.34
N LEU A 689 -1.41 17.11 9.68
CA LEU A 689 -2.82 16.75 9.87
C LEU A 689 -3.06 15.29 9.48
N LEU A 690 -2.47 14.82 8.38
CA LEU A 690 -2.58 13.42 7.97
C LEU A 690 -1.91 12.47 8.98
N LEU A 691 -0.68 12.77 9.41
CA LEU A 691 0.07 11.98 10.40
C LEU A 691 -0.67 11.90 11.75
N SER A 692 -1.16 13.03 12.23
CA SER A 692 -1.85 13.13 13.52
C SER A 692 -3.26 12.56 13.48
N GLY A 693 -3.98 12.78 12.37
CA GLY A 693 -5.31 12.23 12.13
C GLY A 693 -5.31 10.70 12.08
N GLU A 694 -4.33 10.09 11.40
CA GLU A 694 -4.14 8.63 11.38
C GLU A 694 -4.02 8.07 12.79
N VAL A 695 -3.14 8.64 13.63
CA VAL A 695 -2.94 8.17 15.02
C VAL A 695 -4.21 8.30 15.86
N VAL A 696 -4.91 9.43 15.76
CA VAL A 696 -6.12 9.69 16.56
C VAL A 696 -7.27 8.76 16.16
N LEU A 697 -7.57 8.69 14.86
CA LEU A 697 -8.66 7.86 14.33
C LEU A 697 -8.38 6.37 14.53
N VAL A 698 -7.15 5.90 14.25
CA VAL A 698 -6.79 4.48 14.43
C VAL A 698 -6.91 4.07 15.89
N LYS A 699 -6.45 4.90 16.85
CA LYS A 699 -6.59 4.57 18.28
C LYS A 699 -8.03 4.60 18.75
N TRP A 700 -8.80 5.59 18.29
CA TRP A 700 -10.21 5.71 18.65
C TRP A 700 -11.02 4.51 18.11
N LEU A 701 -10.80 4.12 16.85
CA LEU A 701 -11.45 2.97 16.23
C LEU A 701 -10.95 1.64 16.81
N SER A 702 -9.66 1.50 17.12
CA SER A 702 -9.12 0.23 17.66
C SER A 702 -9.68 -0.17 19.02
N SER A 703 -10.25 0.78 19.76
CA SER A 703 -10.94 0.52 21.03
C SER A 703 -12.39 0.05 20.86
N ASN A 704 -12.99 0.22 19.68
CA ASN A 704 -14.41 -0.01 19.42
C ASN A 704 -14.68 -0.96 18.25
N VAL A 705 -13.66 -1.32 17.47
CA VAL A 705 -13.78 -2.04 16.20
C VAL A 705 -12.89 -3.28 16.21
N GLU A 706 -13.44 -4.42 15.77
CA GLU A 706 -12.70 -5.68 15.68
C GLU A 706 -11.48 -5.59 14.75
N ALA A 707 -10.48 -6.43 15.01
CA ALA A 707 -9.22 -6.45 14.28
C ALA A 707 -9.36 -6.61 12.76
N TYR A 708 -10.40 -7.33 12.30
CA TYR A 708 -10.68 -7.51 10.88
C TYR A 708 -11.04 -6.19 10.18
N ASN A 709 -11.95 -5.41 10.77
CA ASN A 709 -12.41 -4.14 10.21
C ASN A 709 -11.34 -3.04 10.31
N MET A 710 -10.40 -3.14 11.26
CA MET A 710 -9.27 -2.22 11.35
C MET A 710 -8.33 -2.30 10.13
N LYS A 711 -8.24 -3.44 9.43
CA LYS A 711 -7.47 -3.54 8.18
C LYS A 711 -8.01 -2.58 7.10
N PHE A 712 -9.33 -2.43 7.01
CA PHE A 712 -9.96 -1.51 6.05
C PHE A 712 -9.67 -0.05 6.38
N VAL A 713 -9.76 0.33 7.66
CA VAL A 713 -9.43 1.69 8.14
C VAL A 713 -8.00 2.08 7.79
N ILE A 714 -7.05 1.16 8.00
CA ILE A 714 -5.65 1.39 7.67
C ILE A 714 -5.44 1.54 6.16
N LYS A 715 -6.10 0.70 5.34
CA LYS A 715 -6.05 0.83 3.88
C LYS A 715 -6.55 2.19 3.40
N ILE A 716 -7.57 2.77 4.05
CA ILE A 716 -8.03 4.13 3.74
C ILE A 716 -6.88 5.13 3.97
N PHE A 717 -6.19 5.06 5.11
CA PHE A 717 -5.04 5.94 5.36
C PHE A 717 -3.91 5.70 4.37
N ASP A 718 -3.61 4.43 4.04
CA ASP A 718 -2.62 4.10 3.03
C ASP A 718 -2.93 4.72 1.67
N ILE A 719 -4.20 4.72 1.24
CA ILE A 719 -4.66 5.41 0.03
C ILE A 719 -4.52 6.94 0.16
N LEU A 720 -4.94 7.52 1.30
CA LEU A 720 -4.84 8.96 1.54
C LEU A 720 -3.40 9.48 1.46
N TRP A 721 -2.42 8.65 1.86
CA TRP A 721 -1.00 8.96 1.76
C TRP A 721 -0.46 9.03 0.33
N TRP A 722 -1.20 8.56 -0.67
CA TRP A 722 -0.89 8.78 -2.08
C TRP A 722 -1.70 9.93 -2.67
N ILE A 723 -3.00 10.01 -2.33
CA ILE A 723 -3.91 11.02 -2.89
C ILE A 723 -3.58 12.42 -2.39
N ILE A 724 -3.33 12.61 -1.09
CA ILE A 724 -3.09 13.95 -0.53
C ILE A 724 -1.80 14.58 -1.09
N PRO A 725 -0.64 13.88 -1.11
CA PRO A 725 0.55 14.43 -1.76
C PRO A 725 0.35 14.72 -3.25
N ALA A 726 -0.36 13.85 -3.98
CA ALA A 726 -0.67 14.08 -5.40
C ALA A 726 -1.53 15.34 -5.60
N PHE A 727 -2.56 15.53 -4.76
CA PHE A 727 -3.38 16.74 -4.75
C PHE A 727 -2.55 17.99 -4.44
N LEU A 728 -1.67 17.93 -3.44
CA LEU A 728 -0.78 19.03 -3.07
C LEU A 728 0.20 19.34 -4.21
N LEU A 729 0.82 18.33 -4.83
CA LEU A 729 1.72 18.50 -5.99
C LEU A 729 1.00 19.16 -7.18
N ASN A 730 -0.24 18.77 -7.46
CA ASN A 730 -1.04 19.40 -8.50
C ASN A 730 -1.29 20.88 -8.21
N LEU A 731 -1.66 21.23 -6.97
CA LEU A 731 -1.79 22.63 -6.54
C LEU A 731 -0.46 23.41 -6.57
N ALA A 732 0.66 22.72 -6.30
CA ALA A 732 2.00 23.29 -6.40
C ALA A 732 2.30 23.71 -7.84
N SER A 733 1.98 22.84 -8.81
CA SER A 733 2.20 23.12 -10.23
C SER A 733 1.49 24.40 -10.67
N GLU A 734 0.27 24.63 -10.18
CA GLU A 734 -0.51 25.85 -10.43
C GLU A 734 0.19 27.11 -9.90
N SER A 735 0.68 27.05 -8.66
CA SER A 735 1.24 28.21 -7.97
C SER A 735 2.70 28.53 -8.36
N PHE A 736 3.48 27.51 -8.72
CA PHE A 736 4.93 27.63 -8.95
C PHE A 736 5.35 27.47 -10.41
N ILE A 737 4.53 26.84 -11.25
CA ILE A 737 4.85 26.59 -12.67
C ILE A 737 3.92 27.42 -13.57
N TRP A 738 2.61 27.18 -13.51
CA TRP A 738 1.67 27.78 -14.46
C TRP A 738 1.55 29.30 -14.29
N THR A 739 1.18 29.76 -13.09
CA THR A 739 0.99 31.21 -12.85
C THR A 739 2.24 32.04 -13.18
N PRO A 740 3.47 31.65 -12.77
CA PRO A 740 4.67 32.42 -13.12
C PRO A 740 5.02 32.44 -14.61
N ILE A 741 4.73 31.35 -15.35
CA ILE A 741 4.95 31.31 -16.80
C ILE A 741 3.97 32.24 -17.52
N GLU A 742 2.69 32.23 -17.12
CA GLU A 742 1.67 33.13 -17.69
C GLU A 742 1.99 34.60 -17.42
N GLU A 743 2.42 34.93 -16.20
CA GLU A 743 2.84 36.29 -15.84
C GLU A 743 4.06 36.76 -16.65
N LYS A 744 5.02 35.87 -16.95
CA LYS A 744 6.20 36.21 -17.77
C LYS A 744 5.92 36.30 -19.26
N THR A 745 5.04 35.45 -19.79
CA THR A 745 4.81 35.31 -21.23
C THR A 745 3.62 36.13 -21.74
N GLY A 746 2.75 36.59 -20.85
CA GLY A 746 1.54 37.36 -21.19
C GLY A 746 0.47 36.54 -21.93
N ARG A 747 0.64 35.21 -22.02
CA ARG A 747 -0.28 34.28 -22.69
C ARG A 747 -0.80 33.26 -21.68
N LEU A 748 -2.08 32.95 -21.76
CA LEU A 748 -2.68 31.89 -20.95
C LEU A 748 -2.21 30.51 -21.45
N ILE A 749 -1.76 29.67 -20.53
CA ILE A 749 -1.41 28.28 -20.80
C ILE A 749 -2.73 27.54 -21.11
N PRO A 750 -2.83 26.83 -22.24
CA PRO A 750 -4.02 26.06 -22.58
C PRO A 750 -4.39 25.06 -21.48
N ASN A 751 -5.69 24.99 -21.13
CA ASN A 751 -6.21 24.09 -20.10
C ASN A 751 -5.82 22.62 -20.33
N ILE A 752 -5.63 22.21 -21.58
CA ILE A 752 -5.27 20.82 -21.91
C ILE A 752 -3.89 20.43 -21.35
N VAL A 753 -2.94 21.37 -21.31
CA VAL A 753 -1.59 21.13 -20.77
C VAL A 753 -1.64 20.99 -19.25
N ARG A 754 -2.46 21.82 -18.60
CA ARG A 754 -2.72 21.77 -17.15
C ARG A 754 -3.38 20.46 -16.75
N LEU A 755 -4.43 20.07 -17.48
CA LEU A 755 -5.15 18.80 -17.29
C LEU A 755 -4.23 17.59 -17.51
N PHE A 756 -3.32 17.66 -18.49
CA PHE A 756 -2.37 16.59 -18.75
C PHE A 756 -1.38 16.37 -17.61
N LEU A 757 -0.80 17.45 -17.06
CA LEU A 757 0.09 17.33 -15.89
C LEU A 757 -0.67 16.81 -14.66
N ALA A 758 -1.88 17.32 -14.42
CA ALA A 758 -2.73 16.83 -13.33
C ALA A 758 -3.03 15.33 -13.48
N PHE A 759 -3.38 14.89 -14.70
CA PHE A 759 -3.61 13.49 -15.02
C PHE A 759 -2.38 12.64 -14.71
N ILE A 760 -1.17 13.05 -15.12
CA ILE A 760 0.07 12.31 -14.82
C ILE A 760 0.28 12.18 -13.31
N ILE A 761 0.12 13.27 -12.55
CA ILE A 761 0.33 13.25 -11.09
C ILE A 761 -0.64 12.27 -10.41
N TYR A 762 -1.93 12.32 -10.74
CA TYR A 762 -2.92 11.40 -10.15
C TYR A 762 -2.79 9.97 -10.67
N PHE A 763 -2.43 9.78 -11.94
CA PHE A 763 -2.17 8.47 -12.52
C PHE A 763 -1.02 7.78 -11.79
N LEU A 764 0.10 8.48 -11.58
CA LEU A 764 1.23 7.97 -10.78
C LEU A 764 0.81 7.63 -9.34
N ALA A 765 -0.05 8.44 -8.73
CA ALA A 765 -0.58 8.15 -7.40
C ALA A 765 -1.45 6.88 -7.38
N VAL A 766 -2.32 6.68 -8.37
CA VAL A 766 -3.14 5.47 -8.51
C VAL A 766 -2.28 4.24 -8.76
N VAL A 767 -1.29 4.34 -9.63
CA VAL A 767 -0.29 3.27 -9.86
C VAL A 767 0.46 2.94 -8.57
N GLY A 768 0.87 3.96 -7.81
CA GLY A 768 1.49 3.79 -6.49
C GLY A 768 0.55 3.12 -5.48
N ILE A 769 -0.74 3.45 -5.48
CA ILE A 769 -1.75 2.79 -4.64
C ILE A 769 -1.86 1.30 -5.00
N ILE A 770 -2.00 0.97 -6.28
CA ILE A 770 -2.11 -0.42 -6.74
C ILE A 770 -0.85 -1.21 -6.36
N ALA A 771 0.33 -0.65 -6.61
CA ALA A 771 1.60 -1.32 -6.37
C ALA A 771 1.95 -1.46 -4.89
N PHE A 772 1.78 -0.40 -4.08
CA PHE A 772 2.29 -0.36 -2.71
C PHE A 772 1.22 -0.55 -1.64
N VAL A 773 -0.05 -0.22 -1.91
CA VAL A 773 -1.15 -0.38 -0.93
C VAL A 773 -1.85 -1.73 -1.12
N TYR A 774 -2.10 -2.13 -2.37
CA TYR A 774 -2.70 -3.43 -2.68
C TYR A 774 -1.67 -4.53 -2.95
N ASN A 775 -0.40 -4.17 -3.14
CA ASN A 775 0.69 -5.10 -3.42
C ASN A 775 0.43 -5.95 -4.69
N GLU A 776 -0.26 -5.36 -5.66
CA GLU A 776 -0.62 -6.01 -6.93
C GLU A 776 0.45 -5.78 -8.00
N GLN A 777 0.64 -6.76 -8.88
CA GLN A 777 1.65 -6.68 -9.94
C GLN A 777 1.21 -5.73 -11.06
N LEU A 778 1.94 -4.61 -11.20
CA LEU A 778 1.71 -3.61 -12.24
C LEU A 778 1.92 -4.11 -13.68
N THR A 779 2.56 -5.26 -13.86
CA THR A 779 2.89 -5.86 -15.16
C THR A 779 1.66 -6.07 -16.05
N SER A 780 0.53 -6.46 -15.45
CA SER A 780 -0.74 -6.67 -16.17
C SER A 780 -1.31 -5.35 -16.75
N ILE A 781 -1.29 -4.27 -15.98
CA ILE A 781 -1.77 -2.94 -16.40
C ILE A 781 -0.80 -2.34 -17.42
N LEU A 782 0.51 -2.47 -17.20
CA LEU A 782 1.54 -1.99 -18.12
C LEU A 782 1.42 -2.64 -19.51
N ALA A 783 1.16 -3.95 -19.57
CA ALA A 783 0.96 -4.66 -20.83
C ALA A 783 -0.22 -4.08 -21.65
N THR A 784 -1.35 -3.76 -21.00
CA THR A 784 -2.49 -3.10 -21.67
C THR A 784 -2.22 -1.63 -22.01
N SER A 785 -1.41 -0.93 -21.21
CA SER A 785 -1.06 0.47 -21.44
C SER A 785 -0.16 0.68 -22.66
N GLY A 786 0.63 -0.32 -23.06
CA GLY A 786 1.48 -0.25 -24.26
C GLY A 786 0.68 -0.04 -25.55
N VAL A 787 -0.48 -0.69 -25.67
CA VAL A 787 -1.39 -0.53 -26.82
C VAL A 787 -1.98 0.88 -26.86
N ILE A 788 -2.40 1.41 -25.71
CA ILE A 788 -2.94 2.77 -25.60
C ILE A 788 -1.85 3.81 -25.89
N ALA A 789 -0.64 3.61 -25.37
CA ALA A 789 0.50 4.49 -25.63
C ALA A 789 0.89 4.49 -27.11
N MET A 790 0.82 3.35 -27.79
CA MET A 790 1.03 3.23 -29.23
C MET A 790 -0.05 3.96 -30.03
N ILE A 791 -1.33 3.80 -29.67
CA ILE A 791 -2.46 4.49 -30.32
C ILE A 791 -2.34 6.01 -30.14
N ILE A 792 -2.04 6.48 -28.92
CA ILE A 792 -1.82 7.91 -28.64
C ILE A 792 -0.59 8.44 -29.39
N GLY A 793 0.49 7.65 -29.45
CA GLY A 793 1.70 7.98 -30.19
C GLY A 793 1.43 8.19 -31.68
N LEU A 794 0.70 7.26 -32.30
CA LEU A 794 0.25 7.37 -33.69
C LEU A 794 -0.65 8.59 -33.92
N ALA A 795 -1.58 8.86 -33.01
CA ALA A 795 -2.50 10.01 -33.13
C ALA A 795 -1.81 11.37 -32.98
N ILE A 796 -0.75 11.45 -32.15
CA ILE A 796 -0.02 12.70 -31.88
C ILE A 796 1.16 12.90 -32.85
N GLN A 797 1.61 11.88 -33.57
CA GLN A 797 2.78 11.91 -34.47
C GLN A 797 2.81 13.15 -35.39
N ILE A 798 1.69 13.47 -36.06
CA ILE A 798 1.60 14.64 -36.98
C ILE A 798 1.75 15.97 -36.22
N ASN A 799 1.24 16.07 -35.00
CA ASN A 799 1.35 17.29 -34.18
C ASN A 799 2.78 17.48 -33.67
N ILE A 800 3.47 16.40 -33.30
CA ILE A 800 4.89 16.42 -32.91
C ILE A 800 5.77 16.80 -34.11
N SER A 801 5.51 16.23 -35.28
CA SER A 801 6.24 16.58 -36.51
C SER A 801 6.18 18.09 -36.79
N ASN A 802 4.98 18.69 -36.74
CA ASN A 802 4.83 20.15 -36.92
C ASN A 802 5.63 21.00 -35.92
N ILE A 803 5.78 20.55 -34.67
CA ILE A 803 6.58 21.24 -33.66
C ILE A 803 8.07 21.16 -34.02
N PHE A 804 8.58 19.97 -34.33
CA PHE A 804 9.98 19.79 -34.68
C PHE A 804 10.33 20.50 -35.99
N SER A 805 9.47 20.44 -37.01
CA SER A 805 9.64 21.20 -38.25
C SER A 805 9.61 22.71 -37.98
N GLY A 806 8.79 23.20 -37.05
CA GLY A 806 8.78 24.61 -36.64
C GLY A 806 10.08 25.06 -35.96
N ILE A 807 10.69 24.18 -35.14
CA ILE A 807 12.01 24.42 -34.53
C ILE A 807 13.10 24.41 -35.61
N ALA A 808 13.06 23.42 -36.52
CA ALA A 808 14.03 23.28 -37.61
C ALA A 808 14.02 24.50 -38.55
N ILE A 809 12.84 24.95 -38.98
CA ILE A 809 12.69 26.17 -39.81
C ILE A 809 13.29 27.40 -39.11
N ASN A 810 13.13 27.54 -37.79
CA ASN A 810 13.71 28.66 -37.04
C ASN A 810 15.24 28.57 -36.86
N ILE A 811 15.81 27.36 -36.85
CA ILE A 811 17.24 27.12 -36.70
C ILE A 811 17.96 27.25 -38.06
N GLU A 812 17.50 26.51 -39.06
CA GLU A 812 18.11 26.47 -40.40
C GLU A 812 17.81 27.73 -41.21
N ARG A 813 16.71 28.42 -40.89
CA ARG A 813 16.24 29.66 -41.55
C ARG A 813 16.30 29.59 -43.08
N PRO A 814 15.67 28.59 -43.72
CA PRO A 814 15.57 28.54 -45.19
C PRO A 814 14.83 29.76 -45.76
N PHE A 815 14.00 30.41 -44.95
CA PHE A 815 13.37 31.70 -45.20
C PHE A 815 13.13 32.44 -43.87
N ARG A 816 12.98 33.75 -43.94
CA ARG A 816 12.76 34.65 -42.79
C ARG A 816 11.43 35.39 -42.93
N ILE A 817 10.95 35.94 -41.82
CA ILE A 817 9.80 36.84 -41.85
C ILE A 817 10.18 38.07 -42.67
N GLY A 818 9.43 38.34 -43.73
CA GLY A 818 9.73 39.35 -44.73
C GLY A 818 10.14 38.81 -46.09
N ASP A 819 10.59 37.56 -46.20
CA ASP A 819 11.05 37.01 -47.48
C ASP A 819 9.86 36.68 -48.39
N TRP A 820 10.03 36.93 -49.69
CA TRP A 820 9.14 36.39 -50.72
C TRP A 820 9.55 34.97 -51.04
N VAL A 821 8.61 34.03 -50.90
CA VAL A 821 8.89 32.62 -51.16
C VAL A 821 7.79 31.97 -51.98
N LYS A 822 8.16 30.89 -52.66
CA LYS A 822 7.22 29.91 -53.20
C LYS A 822 7.52 28.54 -52.61
N ILE A 823 6.52 27.94 -51.98
CA ILE A 823 6.64 26.63 -51.31
C ILE A 823 5.85 25.61 -52.15
N SER A 824 6.53 24.68 -52.81
CA SER A 824 5.90 23.67 -53.68
C SER A 824 4.92 24.29 -54.70
N ASN A 825 3.69 23.78 -54.77
CA ASN A 825 2.62 24.23 -55.66
C ASN A 825 1.76 25.37 -55.09
N PHE A 826 2.10 25.90 -53.91
CA PHE A 826 1.36 27.02 -53.34
C PHE A 826 1.70 28.34 -54.05
N ASP A 827 0.77 29.29 -54.01
CA ASP A 827 0.98 30.64 -54.54
C ASP A 827 2.18 31.32 -53.87
N GLU A 828 2.93 32.10 -54.66
CA GLU A 828 4.02 32.91 -54.14
C GLU A 828 3.49 33.98 -53.15
N GLY A 829 4.22 34.20 -52.05
CA GLY A 829 3.82 35.17 -51.04
C GLY A 829 4.94 35.55 -50.10
N LYS A 830 4.72 36.65 -49.37
CA LYS A 830 5.64 37.19 -48.37
C LYS A 830 5.40 36.52 -47.02
N ILE A 831 6.44 35.98 -46.38
CA ILE A 831 6.31 35.38 -45.06
C ILE A 831 5.96 36.47 -44.03
N VAL A 832 4.83 36.31 -43.34
CA VAL A 832 4.35 37.28 -42.34
C VAL A 832 4.48 36.78 -40.91
N ASP A 833 4.42 35.46 -40.68
CA ASP A 833 4.44 34.86 -39.35
C ASP A 833 4.89 33.40 -39.43
N ILE A 834 5.70 32.97 -38.46
CA ILE A 834 6.13 31.57 -38.29
C ILE A 834 5.79 31.18 -36.84
N THR A 835 4.74 30.38 -36.68
CA THR A 835 4.30 29.89 -35.37
C THR A 835 4.90 28.51 -35.08
N TRP A 836 4.65 27.97 -33.88
CA TRP A 836 5.10 26.62 -33.52
C TRP A 836 4.49 25.49 -34.36
N ARG A 837 3.39 25.74 -35.10
CA ARG A 837 2.69 24.72 -35.91
C ARG A 837 2.54 25.07 -37.39
N THR A 838 2.51 26.36 -37.73
CA THR A 838 2.21 26.83 -39.09
C THR A 838 3.07 28.02 -39.50
N THR A 839 3.47 28.04 -40.77
CA THR A 839 4.06 29.18 -41.48
C THR A 839 2.97 29.89 -42.26
N ARG A 840 2.90 31.21 -42.15
CA ARG A 840 1.90 32.04 -42.84
C ARG A 840 2.59 32.94 -43.85
N LEU A 841 2.09 32.88 -45.08
CA LEU A 841 2.51 33.77 -46.16
C LEU A 841 1.34 34.62 -46.64
N LYS A 842 1.62 35.87 -47.01
CA LYS A 842 0.68 36.80 -47.60
C LYS A 842 0.90 36.80 -49.11
N THR A 843 -0.09 36.30 -49.85
CA THR A 843 -0.09 36.27 -51.32
C THR A 843 -0.20 37.69 -51.90
N ARG A 844 0.08 37.86 -53.20
CA ARG A 844 -0.11 39.14 -53.91
C ARG A 844 -1.56 39.62 -53.96
N ALA A 845 -2.52 38.70 -53.84
CA ALA A 845 -3.94 39.02 -53.70
C ALA A 845 -4.34 39.45 -52.28
N GLU A 846 -3.36 39.82 -51.44
CA GLU A 846 -3.54 40.26 -50.05
C GLU A 846 -4.15 39.18 -49.11
N CYS A 847 -4.19 37.92 -49.54
CA CYS A 847 -4.73 36.80 -48.76
C CYS A 847 -3.65 36.09 -47.93
N ILE A 848 -3.99 35.65 -46.70
CA ILE A 848 -3.10 34.88 -45.82
C ILE A 848 -3.26 33.37 -46.08
N LEU A 849 -2.22 32.74 -46.60
CA LEU A 849 -2.11 31.30 -46.73
C LEU A 849 -1.37 30.73 -45.51
N SER A 850 -2.00 29.81 -44.78
CA SER A 850 -1.42 29.15 -43.60
C SER A 850 -1.00 27.72 -43.95
N ILE A 851 0.29 27.45 -43.97
CA ILE A 851 0.88 26.15 -44.32
C ILE A 851 1.37 25.46 -43.04
N PRO A 852 1.04 24.18 -42.79
CA PRO A 852 1.60 23.41 -41.67
C PRO A 852 3.14 23.34 -41.76
N ASN A 853 3.84 23.48 -40.62
CA ASN A 853 5.31 23.50 -40.61
C ASN A 853 5.94 22.22 -41.16
N SER A 854 5.33 21.05 -40.92
CA SER A 854 5.78 19.77 -41.50
C SER A 854 5.81 19.84 -43.02
N MET A 855 4.71 20.31 -43.61
CA MET A 855 4.59 20.50 -45.05
C MET A 855 5.53 21.59 -45.59
N ALA A 856 5.72 22.69 -44.86
CA ALA A 856 6.63 23.76 -45.26
C ALA A 856 8.10 23.33 -45.23
N ALA A 857 8.51 22.51 -44.24
CA ALA A 857 9.88 22.03 -44.10
C ALA A 857 10.23 20.91 -45.11
N GLU A 858 9.26 20.06 -45.45
CA GLU A 858 9.46 18.92 -46.36
C GLU A 858 9.28 19.31 -47.84
N SER A 859 8.72 20.48 -48.12
CA SER A 859 8.49 20.97 -49.49
C SER A 859 9.73 21.65 -50.09
N PRO A 860 9.94 21.57 -51.41
CA PRO A 860 10.89 22.44 -52.10
C PRO A 860 10.51 23.91 -51.91
N ILE A 861 11.47 24.74 -51.49
CA ILE A 861 11.28 26.18 -51.25
C ILE A 861 12.15 26.97 -52.22
N LEU A 862 11.52 27.87 -52.97
CA LEU A 862 12.22 28.94 -53.69
C LEU A 862 12.13 30.21 -52.84
N ASN A 863 13.26 30.69 -52.35
CA ASN A 863 13.36 31.96 -51.65
C ASN A 863 13.86 33.02 -52.62
N PHE A 864 13.10 34.10 -52.78
CA PHE A 864 13.42 35.20 -53.68
C PHE A 864 14.10 36.39 -52.96
N GLY A 865 14.35 36.29 -51.65
CA GLY A 865 15.00 37.34 -50.83
C GLY A 865 16.28 36.88 -50.10
N TYR A 866 16.85 35.72 -50.47
CA TYR A 866 18.09 35.21 -49.87
C TYR A 866 18.92 34.44 -50.92
N PRO A 867 20.26 34.59 -50.98
CA PRO A 867 21.12 35.36 -50.09
C PRO A 867 21.20 36.87 -50.39
N ASP A 868 20.95 37.28 -51.63
CA ASP A 868 21.00 38.67 -52.07
C ASP A 868 19.62 39.11 -52.60
N ASP A 869 19.26 40.39 -52.46
CA ASP A 869 17.99 40.95 -52.95
C ASP A 869 17.97 41.11 -54.50
N VAL A 870 18.91 40.46 -55.21
CA VAL A 870 19.02 40.50 -56.67
C VAL A 870 18.51 39.21 -57.27
N TYR A 871 17.46 39.29 -58.09
CA TYR A 871 16.88 38.12 -58.75
C TYR A 871 16.85 38.28 -60.27
N TRP A 872 17.08 37.17 -60.98
CA TRP A 872 17.07 37.13 -62.43
C TRP A 872 15.68 36.82 -62.99
N LEU A 873 15.24 37.64 -63.95
CA LEU A 873 14.04 37.43 -64.75
C LEU A 873 14.44 37.06 -66.18
N TRP A 874 13.72 36.10 -66.77
CA TRP A 874 14.08 35.47 -68.05
C TRP A 874 12.91 35.45 -69.07
N PRO A 875 12.26 36.59 -69.40
CA PRO A 875 11.24 36.58 -70.44
C PRO A 875 11.81 36.19 -71.81
N THR A 876 10.94 35.63 -72.66
CA THR A 876 11.27 35.27 -74.05
C THR A 876 10.61 36.27 -74.99
N VAL A 877 11.40 36.89 -75.86
CA VAL A 877 10.93 37.81 -76.91
C VAL A 877 10.95 37.09 -78.26
N TYR A 878 9.83 37.14 -78.98
CA TYR A 878 9.67 36.54 -80.30
C TYR A 878 9.70 37.61 -81.39
N VAL A 879 10.54 37.41 -82.40
CA VAL A 879 10.74 38.35 -83.52
C VAL A 879 10.66 37.61 -84.85
N HIS A 880 10.20 38.26 -85.92
CA HIS A 880 10.14 37.62 -87.24
C HIS A 880 11.53 37.13 -87.71
N PRO A 881 11.69 35.89 -88.25
CA PRO A 881 13.00 35.29 -88.55
C PRO A 881 13.82 36.01 -89.64
N MET A 882 13.19 36.88 -90.43
CA MET A 882 13.83 37.65 -91.51
C MET A 882 14.91 38.63 -90.99
N HIS A 883 14.90 38.98 -89.70
CA HIS A 883 15.87 39.91 -89.13
C HIS A 883 17.13 39.19 -88.62
N PRO A 884 18.35 39.66 -88.97
CA PRO A 884 19.60 39.03 -88.52
C PRO A 884 19.70 38.96 -86.98
N PRO A 885 20.01 37.80 -86.38
CA PRO A 885 20.05 37.64 -84.93
C PRO A 885 21.02 38.58 -84.21
N THR A 886 22.15 38.92 -84.83
CA THR A 886 23.11 39.89 -84.31
C THR A 886 22.51 41.28 -84.14
N ARG A 887 21.66 41.71 -85.08
CA ARG A 887 20.96 43.00 -85.04
C ARG A 887 19.86 43.00 -83.99
N VAL A 888 19.07 41.92 -83.89
CA VAL A 888 18.01 41.80 -82.89
C VAL A 888 18.57 41.72 -81.48
N LYS A 889 19.64 40.93 -81.26
CA LYS A 889 20.34 40.87 -79.96
C LYS A 889 20.80 42.25 -79.49
N LYS A 890 21.42 43.04 -80.38
CA LYS A 890 21.84 44.41 -80.06
C LYS A 890 20.67 45.28 -79.61
N LEU A 891 19.56 45.27 -80.38
CA LEU A 891 18.39 46.09 -80.07
C LEU A 891 17.69 45.68 -78.76
N LEU A 892 17.60 44.38 -78.49
CA LEU A 892 17.06 43.87 -77.22
C LEU A 892 17.98 44.22 -76.04
N LEU A 893 19.30 44.20 -76.24
CA LEU A 893 20.26 44.63 -75.24
C LEU A 893 20.16 46.14 -74.98
N ASP A 894 20.06 46.96 -76.03
CA ASP A 894 19.84 48.41 -75.94
C ASP A 894 18.51 48.71 -75.20
N ALA A 895 17.48 47.89 -75.43
CA ALA A 895 16.20 47.99 -74.73
C ALA A 895 16.35 47.75 -73.23
N LEU A 896 17.05 46.68 -72.83
CA LEU A 896 17.31 46.34 -71.44
C LEU A 896 18.14 47.40 -70.72
N LEU A 897 19.19 47.92 -71.37
CA LEU A 897 20.02 48.97 -70.80
C LEU A 897 19.27 50.31 -70.64
N SER A 898 18.21 50.50 -71.43
CA SER A 898 17.32 51.66 -71.36
C SER A 898 16.14 51.52 -70.41
N ALA A 899 15.89 50.33 -69.87
CA ALA A 899 14.88 50.13 -68.83
C ALA A 899 15.36 50.82 -67.55
N ASP A 900 14.47 51.59 -66.94
CA ASP A 900 14.78 52.39 -65.74
C ASP A 900 14.71 51.53 -64.49
N LYS A 901 13.84 50.51 -64.49
CA LYS A 901 13.59 49.64 -63.34
C LYS A 901 14.40 48.33 -63.34
N ALA A 902 15.12 48.03 -64.41
CA ALA A 902 15.99 46.85 -64.47
C ALA A 902 17.40 47.19 -63.97
N ILE A 903 17.99 46.29 -63.17
CA ILE A 903 19.37 46.43 -62.71
C ILE A 903 20.33 46.24 -63.90
N LYS A 904 21.36 47.08 -63.96
CA LYS A 904 22.36 47.10 -65.05
C LYS A 904 23.67 46.38 -64.71
N ASP A 905 23.87 46.05 -63.43
CA ASP A 905 25.00 45.28 -62.92
C ASP A 905 24.49 44.24 -61.90
N PRO A 906 24.47 42.93 -62.19
CA PRO A 906 25.03 42.25 -63.38
C PRO A 906 24.40 42.70 -64.72
N ALA A 907 25.22 42.73 -65.77
CA ALA A 907 24.77 43.16 -67.09
C ALA A 907 23.68 42.23 -67.65
N PRO A 908 22.60 42.79 -68.24
CA PRO A 908 21.55 41.98 -68.84
C PRO A 908 22.07 41.22 -70.07
N VAL A 909 21.54 40.03 -70.31
CA VAL A 909 22.01 39.11 -71.34
C VAL A 909 20.89 38.81 -72.32
N VAL A 910 21.20 38.84 -73.62
CA VAL A 910 20.28 38.41 -74.68
C VAL A 910 20.86 37.21 -75.42
N LEU A 911 20.17 36.09 -75.33
CA LEU A 911 20.53 34.82 -75.98
C LEU A 911 19.54 34.55 -77.10
N PHE A 912 20.05 34.23 -78.29
CA PHE A 912 19.21 33.71 -79.37
C PHE A 912 19.11 32.21 -79.18
N THR A 913 17.90 31.72 -78.94
CA THR A 913 17.66 30.32 -78.58
C THR A 913 17.26 29.44 -79.76
N GLY A 914 17.05 30.05 -80.95
CA GLY A 914 16.75 29.37 -82.19
C GLY A 914 15.57 29.99 -82.93
N ILE A 915 15.14 29.31 -84.00
CA ILE A 915 13.94 29.66 -84.77
C ILE A 915 12.92 28.56 -84.51
N ASN A 916 11.74 28.93 -84.02
CA ASN A 916 10.60 28.03 -83.93
C ASN A 916 9.72 28.18 -85.20
N GLU A 917 8.60 27.46 -85.28
CA GLU A 917 7.73 27.39 -86.48
C GLU A 917 7.28 28.76 -87.02
N TRP A 918 7.27 29.82 -86.21
CA TRP A 918 6.71 31.13 -86.56
C TRP A 918 7.57 32.34 -86.14
N ALA A 919 8.67 32.15 -85.40
CA ALA A 919 9.51 33.24 -84.90
C ALA A 919 10.96 32.83 -84.56
N ALA A 920 11.86 33.81 -84.65
CA ALA A 920 13.15 33.78 -83.97
C ALA A 920 12.94 34.09 -82.47
N SER A 921 13.42 33.20 -81.60
CA SER A 921 13.25 33.27 -80.14
C SER A 921 14.50 33.83 -79.46
N TYR A 922 14.29 34.79 -78.57
CA TYR A 922 15.35 35.44 -77.80
C TYR A 922 15.03 35.37 -76.32
N TRP A 923 15.89 34.72 -75.54
CA TRP A 923 15.86 34.83 -74.10
C TRP A 923 16.52 36.13 -73.66
N VAL A 924 15.78 36.86 -72.85
CA VAL A 924 16.16 38.16 -72.34
C VAL A 924 16.28 38.02 -70.83
N ALA A 925 17.50 38.05 -70.32
CA ALA A 925 17.80 37.86 -68.91
C ALA A 925 18.24 39.19 -68.29
N PHE A 926 17.61 39.62 -67.19
CA PHE A 926 17.98 40.83 -66.47
C PHE A 926 17.70 40.70 -64.97
N CYS A 927 18.41 41.49 -64.18
CA CYS A 927 18.28 41.51 -62.73
C CYS A 927 17.28 42.56 -62.26
N ALA A 928 16.69 42.31 -61.09
CA ALA A 928 15.79 43.21 -60.38
C ALA A 928 16.10 43.20 -58.87
N ASP A 929 15.79 44.31 -58.19
CA ASP A 929 16.20 44.65 -56.81
C ASP A 929 15.12 44.39 -55.74
N ASP A 930 13.84 44.36 -56.11
CA ASP A 930 12.76 43.92 -55.21
C ASP A 930 11.77 43.00 -55.94
N TYR A 931 11.63 41.75 -55.45
CA TYR A 931 10.70 40.77 -56.01
C TYR A 931 9.25 41.25 -55.94
N ALA A 932 8.90 42.09 -54.98
CA ALA A 932 7.57 42.69 -54.87
C ALA A 932 7.18 43.41 -56.17
N ASP A 933 8.12 44.07 -56.85
CA ASP A 933 7.87 44.89 -58.04
C ASP A 933 8.04 44.15 -59.37
N LYS A 934 8.32 42.83 -59.35
CA LYS A 934 8.50 41.96 -60.54
C LYS A 934 7.61 42.32 -61.74
N HIS A 935 6.31 42.50 -61.52
CA HIS A 935 5.35 42.81 -62.61
C HIS A 935 5.55 44.21 -63.19
N PHE A 936 5.84 45.20 -62.34
CA PHE A 936 6.13 46.58 -62.76
C PHE A 936 7.47 46.70 -63.48
N ILE A 937 8.45 45.86 -63.14
CA ILE A 937 9.76 45.81 -63.80
C ILE A 937 9.62 45.13 -65.17
N LEU A 938 8.89 44.01 -65.23
CA LEU A 938 8.57 43.34 -66.51
C LEU A 938 7.84 44.28 -67.45
N GLU A 939 6.89 45.06 -66.96
CA GLU A 939 6.17 46.07 -67.75
C GLU A 939 7.13 47.11 -68.36
N ASP A 940 8.07 47.66 -67.58
CA ASP A 940 9.06 48.62 -68.08
C ASP A 940 9.96 47.98 -69.16
N VAL A 941 10.48 46.78 -68.90
CA VAL A 941 11.31 46.05 -69.88
C VAL A 941 10.55 45.74 -71.16
N TRP A 942 9.34 45.21 -71.08
CA TRP A 942 8.51 44.93 -72.26
C TRP A 942 8.21 46.20 -73.05
N THR A 943 7.95 47.30 -72.37
CA THR A 943 7.71 48.62 -72.99
C THR A 943 8.95 49.09 -73.75
N ARG A 944 10.15 48.99 -73.16
CA ARG A 944 11.40 49.34 -73.85
C ARG A 944 11.69 48.42 -75.03
N VAL A 945 11.52 47.11 -74.85
CA VAL A 945 11.68 46.12 -75.93
C VAL A 945 10.77 46.48 -77.10
N TRP A 946 9.50 46.80 -76.83
CA TRP A 946 8.55 47.22 -77.85
C TRP A 946 9.02 48.50 -78.58
N PHE A 947 9.42 49.54 -77.84
CA PHE A 947 9.89 50.80 -78.45
C PHE A 947 11.12 50.63 -79.33
N HIS A 948 12.13 49.89 -78.88
CA HIS A 948 13.39 49.70 -79.61
C HIS A 948 13.22 48.82 -80.86
N LEU A 949 12.46 47.73 -80.76
CA LEU A 949 12.13 46.91 -81.92
C LEU A 949 11.34 47.70 -82.96
N ASN A 950 10.28 48.39 -82.53
CA ASN A 950 9.40 49.14 -83.43
C ASN A 950 10.14 50.30 -84.13
N ARG A 951 10.97 51.07 -83.40
CA ARG A 951 11.81 52.14 -83.99
C ARG A 951 12.84 51.61 -85.01
N ALA A 952 13.30 50.38 -84.85
CA ALA A 952 14.23 49.75 -85.78
C ALA A 952 13.56 49.13 -87.02
N GLY A 953 12.23 49.26 -87.15
CA GLY A 953 11.43 48.65 -88.22
C GLY A 953 11.29 47.13 -88.07
N ILE A 954 11.47 46.62 -86.85
CA ILE A 954 11.36 45.20 -86.52
C ILE A 954 10.02 44.99 -85.82
N THR A 955 9.17 44.15 -86.41
CA THR A 955 7.88 43.79 -85.81
C THR A 955 8.06 42.58 -84.89
N PRO A 956 7.58 42.65 -83.62
CA PRO A 956 7.42 41.46 -82.79
C PRO A 956 6.61 40.42 -83.57
N ALA A 957 7.01 39.15 -83.51
CA ALA A 957 6.31 38.11 -84.23
C ALA A 957 4.90 37.96 -83.66
N VAL A 958 3.90 38.16 -84.50
CA VAL A 958 2.49 37.92 -84.18
C VAL A 958 2.10 36.64 -84.88
N GLN A 959 1.56 35.67 -84.14
CA GLN A 959 0.96 34.49 -84.74
C GLN A 959 -0.23 34.95 -85.59
N ARG A 960 -0.10 34.90 -86.93
CA ARG A 960 -1.14 35.36 -87.86
C ARG A 960 -1.79 34.16 -88.53
N GLN A 961 -3.06 33.92 -88.22
CA GLN A 961 -3.94 33.05 -89.00
C GLN A 961 -4.75 33.94 -89.95
N GLU A 962 -4.65 33.73 -91.27
CA GLU A 962 -5.60 34.33 -92.22
C GLU A 962 -6.87 33.47 -92.27
N ILE A 963 -7.99 34.06 -91.83
CA ILE A 963 -9.30 33.40 -91.74
C ILE A 963 -10.20 34.01 -92.83
N HIS A 964 -10.59 33.20 -93.83
CA HIS A 964 -11.67 33.56 -94.76
C HIS A 964 -13.03 33.43 -94.07
N LEU A 965 -13.70 34.55 -93.79
CA LEU A 965 -15.01 34.59 -93.14
C LEU A 965 -16.15 34.49 -94.17
N PHE A 966 -16.75 33.31 -94.30
CA PHE A 966 -18.12 33.15 -94.82
C PHE A 966 -19.14 33.19 -93.68
N LYS A 967 -20.26 33.87 -93.94
CA LYS A 967 -21.24 34.35 -92.99
C LYS A 967 -22.38 33.33 -92.81
N GLY A 968 -22.38 32.65 -91.67
CA GLY A 968 -23.55 32.03 -91.04
C GLY A 968 -23.96 30.64 -91.55
N VAL A 969 -24.01 29.68 -90.62
CA VAL A 969 -25.17 28.80 -90.30
C VAL A 969 -24.67 27.62 -89.43
N LYS A 970 -25.34 27.47 -88.28
CA LYS A 970 -25.50 26.29 -87.39
C LYS A 970 -24.28 25.51 -86.88
N GLU A 971 -24.29 25.36 -85.56
CA GLU A 971 -23.63 24.33 -84.76
C GLU A 971 -23.41 23.02 -85.53
N ARG A 972 -22.15 22.59 -85.69
CA ARG A 972 -21.83 21.18 -85.94
C ARG A 972 -21.90 20.42 -84.61
N GLY A 973 -23.10 20.36 -84.04
CA GLY A 973 -23.56 19.24 -83.24
C GLY A 973 -24.42 18.39 -84.15
N GLY A 974 -23.97 17.18 -84.50
CA GLY A 974 -24.76 16.22 -85.26
C GLY A 974 -23.92 15.39 -86.23
N GLU A 975 -23.66 14.14 -85.84
CA GLU A 975 -23.58 12.95 -86.71
C GLU A 975 -22.57 12.92 -87.89
N GLU A 976 -21.76 13.96 -88.15
CA GLU A 976 -20.86 14.01 -89.32
C GLU A 976 -19.41 13.55 -89.10
N ALA A 977 -18.87 13.67 -87.88
CA ALA A 977 -17.49 13.25 -87.57
C ALA A 977 -17.35 11.72 -87.35
N THR A 978 -18.46 10.98 -87.32
CA THR A 978 -18.53 9.51 -87.18
C THR A 978 -18.96 8.82 -88.47
N LYS A 979 -19.01 9.54 -89.61
CA LYS A 979 -19.35 8.95 -90.91
C LYS A 979 -18.17 8.07 -91.40
N PRO A 980 -18.43 6.80 -91.76
CA PRO A 980 -17.44 5.87 -92.33
C PRO A 980 -16.48 6.46 -93.37
N ILE A 981 -17.00 7.27 -94.29
CA ILE A 981 -16.23 7.81 -95.42
C ILE A 981 -15.12 8.77 -94.97
N THR A 982 -15.36 9.57 -93.93
CA THR A 982 -14.39 10.55 -93.42
C THR A 982 -13.16 9.85 -92.85
N LEU A 983 -13.35 8.74 -92.14
CA LEU A 983 -12.26 7.95 -91.56
C LEU A 983 -11.46 7.19 -92.63
N LEU A 984 -12.13 6.63 -93.64
CA LEU A 984 -11.45 5.95 -94.77
C LEU A 984 -10.58 6.91 -95.61
N GLN A 985 -10.83 8.22 -95.57
CA GLN A 985 -9.99 9.23 -96.22
C GLN A 985 -8.71 9.54 -95.43
N GLU A 986 -8.74 9.41 -94.10
CA GLU A 986 -7.64 9.80 -93.22
C GLU A 986 -6.65 8.65 -92.96
N VAL A 987 -7.13 7.40 -92.93
CA VAL A 987 -6.32 6.22 -92.59
C VAL A 987 -5.39 5.79 -93.73
N ASP A 988 -4.10 5.60 -93.41
CA ASP A 988 -3.02 5.41 -94.39
C ASP A 988 -3.20 4.22 -95.36
N ILE A 989 -3.78 3.09 -94.91
CA ILE A 989 -3.97 1.90 -95.77
C ILE A 989 -5.00 2.13 -96.89
N PHE A 990 -5.93 3.08 -96.71
CA PHE A 990 -6.98 3.39 -97.68
C PHE A 990 -6.66 4.59 -98.57
N LYS A 991 -5.60 5.37 -98.27
CA LYS A 991 -5.13 6.47 -99.12
C LYS A 991 -4.91 6.08 -100.59
N PRO A 992 -4.40 4.87 -100.94
CA PRO A 992 -4.24 4.46 -102.32
C PRO A 992 -5.53 4.19 -103.11
N PHE A 993 -6.66 3.97 -102.43
CA PHE A 993 -7.95 3.71 -103.07
C PHE A 993 -8.54 5.00 -103.66
N SER A 994 -9.23 4.90 -104.80
CA SER A 994 -9.95 6.05 -105.38
C SER A 994 -11.10 6.50 -104.47
N GLU A 995 -11.58 7.73 -104.63
CA GLU A 995 -12.72 8.21 -103.85
C GLU A 995 -13.99 7.37 -104.09
N GLU A 996 -14.18 6.84 -105.30
CA GLU A 996 -15.28 5.89 -105.58
C GLU A 996 -15.13 4.59 -104.80
N ALA A 997 -13.91 4.05 -104.70
CA ALA A 997 -13.61 2.84 -103.96
C ALA A 997 -13.77 3.05 -102.43
N LYS A 998 -13.39 4.22 -101.90
CA LYS A 998 -13.64 4.58 -100.50
C LYS A 998 -15.13 4.72 -100.21
N HIS A 999 -15.91 5.30 -101.12
CA HIS A 999 -17.37 5.33 -101.00
C HIS A 999 -17.97 3.93 -100.98
N TYR A 1000 -17.53 3.05 -101.89
CA TYR A 1000 -17.96 1.65 -101.93
C TYR A 1000 -17.70 0.90 -100.61
N LEU A 1001 -16.55 1.14 -99.98
CA LEU A 1001 -16.19 0.54 -98.68
C LEU A 1001 -16.95 1.19 -97.53
N SER A 1002 -17.21 2.50 -97.60
CA SER A 1002 -17.93 3.23 -96.56
C SER A 1002 -19.37 2.73 -96.36
N ASP A 1003 -19.99 2.19 -97.42
CA ASP A 1003 -21.32 1.59 -97.37
C ASP A 1003 -21.34 0.16 -96.79
N ARG A 1004 -20.18 -0.51 -96.73
CA ARG A 1004 -20.05 -1.91 -96.29
C ARG A 1004 -19.39 -2.07 -94.92
N ILE A 1005 -18.80 -1.01 -94.40
CA ILE A 1005 -18.13 -1.05 -93.10
C ILE A 1005 -19.13 -1.27 -91.95
N ARG A 1006 -18.74 -2.09 -90.98
CA ARG A 1006 -19.58 -2.42 -89.81
C ARG A 1006 -19.05 -1.78 -88.55
N ARG A 1007 -19.92 -1.33 -87.65
CA ARG A 1007 -19.52 -0.73 -86.36
C ARG A 1007 -19.55 -1.76 -85.26
N HIS A 1008 -18.47 -1.81 -84.48
CA HIS A 1008 -18.38 -2.62 -83.27
C HIS A 1008 -18.01 -1.74 -82.08
N ARG A 1009 -18.52 -2.13 -80.91
CA ARG A 1009 -18.14 -1.59 -79.62
C ARG A 1009 -17.62 -2.75 -78.78
N PHE A 1010 -16.46 -2.54 -78.18
CA PHE A 1010 -15.84 -3.45 -77.23
C PHE A 1010 -15.68 -2.73 -75.89
N GLU A 1011 -15.97 -3.41 -74.80
CA GLU A 1011 -15.78 -2.88 -73.46
C GLU A 1011 -14.32 -3.03 -73.02
N GLN A 1012 -13.91 -2.24 -72.02
CA GLN A 1012 -12.58 -2.39 -71.43
C GLN A 1012 -12.30 -3.84 -71.00
N GLY A 1013 -11.23 -4.42 -71.52
CA GLY A 1013 -10.75 -5.77 -71.23
C GLY A 1013 -11.12 -6.81 -72.30
N ASP A 1014 -11.99 -6.47 -73.26
CA ASP A 1014 -12.40 -7.40 -74.32
C ASP A 1014 -11.24 -7.72 -75.26
N VAL A 1015 -11.07 -9.00 -75.57
CA VAL A 1015 -10.14 -9.47 -76.62
C VAL A 1015 -10.85 -9.33 -77.97
N ILE A 1016 -10.34 -8.45 -78.83
CA ILE A 1016 -10.94 -8.14 -80.13
C ILE A 1016 -10.51 -9.16 -81.18
N VAL A 1017 -9.23 -9.51 -81.19
CA VAL A 1017 -8.67 -10.62 -81.98
C VAL A 1017 -7.62 -11.35 -81.16
N GLN A 1018 -7.45 -12.65 -81.37
CA GLN A 1018 -6.49 -13.47 -80.66
C GLN A 1018 -5.40 -13.99 -81.61
N GLN A 1019 -4.15 -14.02 -81.12
CA GLN A 1019 -3.00 -14.51 -81.89
C GLN A 1019 -3.19 -15.99 -82.27
N GLY A 1020 -2.86 -16.35 -83.50
CA GLY A 1020 -2.99 -17.70 -84.06
C GLY A 1020 -4.37 -17.99 -84.68
N ASP A 1021 -5.38 -17.13 -84.46
CA ASP A 1021 -6.67 -17.33 -85.11
C ASP A 1021 -6.59 -16.98 -86.59
N ALA A 1022 -7.27 -17.75 -87.44
CA ALA A 1022 -7.55 -17.31 -88.82
C ALA A 1022 -8.50 -16.11 -88.78
N GLY A 1023 -8.26 -15.08 -89.59
CA GLY A 1023 -9.11 -13.90 -89.62
C GLY A 1023 -9.17 -13.25 -90.99
N ASP A 1024 -10.36 -12.84 -91.40
CA ASP A 1024 -10.67 -12.24 -92.70
C ASP A 1024 -11.11 -10.78 -92.58
N SER A 1025 -10.80 -10.12 -91.46
CA SER A 1025 -11.29 -8.76 -91.15
C SER A 1025 -10.19 -7.79 -90.71
N LEU A 1026 -10.32 -6.54 -91.12
CA LEU A 1026 -9.52 -5.39 -90.70
C LEU A 1026 -10.36 -4.45 -89.84
N PHE A 1027 -9.78 -3.96 -88.74
CA PHE A 1027 -10.44 -3.06 -87.80
C PHE A 1027 -9.77 -1.68 -87.76
N ILE A 1028 -10.57 -0.62 -87.75
CA ILE A 1028 -10.15 0.79 -87.66
C ILE A 1028 -10.70 1.39 -86.36
N ILE A 1029 -9.85 1.97 -85.52
CA ILE A 1029 -10.25 2.51 -84.22
C ILE A 1029 -10.82 3.92 -84.40
N VAL A 1030 -12.07 4.12 -84.01
CA VAL A 1030 -12.76 5.43 -84.06
C VAL A 1030 -12.55 6.19 -82.77
N GLU A 1031 -12.68 5.48 -81.65
CA GLU A 1031 -12.58 6.03 -80.30
C GLU A 1031 -12.11 4.90 -79.38
N GLY A 1032 -11.21 5.19 -78.45
CA GLY A 1032 -10.66 4.22 -77.51
C GLY A 1032 -9.18 3.92 -77.75
N VAL A 1033 -8.65 2.98 -76.96
CA VAL A 1033 -7.24 2.55 -77.00
C VAL A 1033 -7.19 1.05 -76.82
N VAL A 1034 -6.48 0.37 -77.72
CA VAL A 1034 -6.26 -1.09 -77.67
C VAL A 1034 -4.78 -1.39 -77.44
N GLY A 1035 -4.50 -2.46 -76.70
CA GLY A 1035 -3.17 -2.98 -76.47
C GLY A 1035 -2.92 -4.19 -77.36
N VAL A 1036 -1.78 -4.20 -78.05
CA VAL A 1036 -1.32 -5.31 -78.91
C VAL A 1036 -0.31 -6.14 -78.13
N GLN A 1037 -0.61 -7.42 -77.95
CA GLN A 1037 0.18 -8.36 -77.17
C GLN A 1037 0.58 -9.56 -78.03
N VAL A 1038 1.87 -9.91 -78.00
CA VAL A 1038 2.39 -11.09 -78.68
C VAL A 1038 2.81 -12.11 -77.62
N GLN A 1039 2.38 -13.36 -77.79
CA GLN A 1039 2.82 -14.50 -77.01
C GLN A 1039 3.97 -15.19 -77.75
N SER A 1040 5.11 -15.31 -77.08
CA SER A 1040 6.28 -16.05 -77.58
C SER A 1040 6.09 -17.57 -77.39
N ASP A 1041 6.87 -18.38 -78.11
CA ASP A 1041 6.82 -19.85 -78.06
C ASP A 1041 7.05 -20.46 -76.65
N ASP A 1042 7.60 -19.67 -75.71
CA ASP A 1042 7.78 -20.03 -74.30
C ASP A 1042 6.55 -19.73 -73.41
N GLY A 1043 5.43 -19.30 -74.02
CA GLY A 1043 4.16 -19.01 -73.38
C GLY A 1043 4.06 -17.63 -72.72
N ARG A 1044 5.09 -16.77 -72.83
CA ARG A 1044 5.08 -15.42 -72.22
C ARG A 1044 4.44 -14.40 -73.14
N THR A 1045 3.48 -13.65 -72.61
CA THR A 1045 2.81 -12.55 -73.30
C THR A 1045 3.54 -11.23 -73.06
N LYS A 1046 3.94 -10.53 -74.13
CA LYS A 1046 4.58 -9.21 -74.10
C LYS A 1046 3.70 -8.20 -74.85
N GLU A 1047 3.40 -7.08 -74.21
CA GLU A 1047 2.75 -5.94 -74.89
C GLU A 1047 3.77 -5.28 -75.82
N VAL A 1048 3.47 -5.22 -77.11
CA VAL A 1048 4.39 -4.73 -78.16
C VAL A 1048 4.00 -3.34 -78.67
N ALA A 1049 2.72 -2.95 -78.58
CA ALA A 1049 2.25 -1.63 -78.98
C ALA A 1049 0.90 -1.28 -78.34
N ARG A 1050 0.55 0.01 -78.30
CA ARG A 1050 -0.81 0.51 -78.03
C ARG A 1050 -1.28 1.34 -79.21
N LEU A 1051 -2.51 1.13 -79.65
CA LEU A 1051 -3.11 1.79 -80.81
C LEU A 1051 -4.32 2.61 -80.38
N GLY A 1052 -4.46 3.83 -80.92
CA GLY A 1052 -5.53 4.77 -80.57
C GLY A 1052 -6.44 5.12 -81.75
N ALA A 1053 -7.33 6.10 -81.55
CA ALA A 1053 -8.22 6.58 -82.61
C ALA A 1053 -7.42 7.00 -83.87
N GLY A 1054 -7.85 6.51 -85.04
CA GLY A 1054 -7.17 6.68 -86.33
C GLY A 1054 -6.20 5.56 -86.70
N ASP A 1055 -5.79 4.71 -85.76
CA ASP A 1055 -5.01 3.51 -86.04
C ASP A 1055 -5.89 2.33 -86.50
N PHE A 1056 -5.27 1.33 -87.14
CA PHE A 1056 -5.92 0.10 -87.60
C PHE A 1056 -5.09 -1.14 -87.30
N PHE A 1057 -5.73 -2.30 -87.27
CA PHE A 1057 -5.07 -3.61 -87.09
C PHE A 1057 -5.86 -4.74 -87.77
N GLY A 1058 -5.16 -5.81 -88.14
CA GLY A 1058 -5.74 -6.99 -88.77
C GLY A 1058 -5.55 -7.07 -90.28
N GLU A 1059 -4.77 -6.15 -90.83
CA GLU A 1059 -4.46 -5.98 -92.24
C GLU A 1059 -3.71 -7.17 -92.84
N MET A 1060 -2.86 -7.85 -92.07
CA MET A 1060 -2.12 -9.03 -92.56
C MET A 1060 -3.08 -10.19 -92.82
N ALA A 1061 -3.88 -10.57 -91.83
CA ALA A 1061 -4.83 -11.68 -91.98
C ALA A 1061 -5.84 -11.43 -93.11
N LEU A 1062 -6.36 -10.20 -93.22
CA LEU A 1062 -7.27 -9.79 -94.29
C LEU A 1062 -6.67 -9.88 -95.70
N LEU A 1063 -5.39 -9.48 -95.88
CA LEU A 1063 -4.82 -9.28 -97.21
C LEU A 1063 -3.90 -10.41 -97.68
N THR A 1064 -3.25 -11.14 -96.77
CA THR A 1064 -2.36 -12.26 -97.09
C THR A 1064 -2.93 -13.63 -96.72
N GLY A 1065 -4.05 -13.67 -95.99
CA GLY A 1065 -4.66 -14.93 -95.52
C GLY A 1065 -3.94 -15.60 -94.35
N GLU A 1066 -2.93 -14.94 -93.77
CA GLU A 1066 -2.17 -15.47 -92.65
C GLU A 1066 -2.96 -15.41 -91.33
N GLU A 1067 -2.60 -16.25 -90.35
CA GLU A 1067 -3.16 -16.18 -89.01
C GLU A 1067 -2.82 -14.85 -88.33
N ARG A 1068 -3.65 -14.42 -87.37
CA ARG A 1068 -3.44 -13.20 -86.59
C ARG A 1068 -2.10 -13.29 -85.85
N THR A 1069 -1.22 -12.33 -86.07
CA THR A 1069 0.14 -12.33 -85.51
C THR A 1069 0.22 -11.87 -84.05
N ALA A 1070 -0.85 -11.27 -83.51
CA ALA A 1070 -0.91 -10.75 -82.15
C ALA A 1070 -2.34 -10.76 -81.61
N THR A 1071 -2.46 -10.83 -80.28
CA THR A 1071 -3.72 -10.65 -79.54
C THR A 1071 -3.95 -9.16 -79.30
N VAL A 1072 -5.13 -8.64 -79.63
CA VAL A 1072 -5.48 -7.23 -79.42
C VAL A 1072 -6.61 -7.12 -78.41
N ILE A 1073 -6.38 -6.31 -77.36
CA ILE A 1073 -7.29 -6.18 -76.22
C ILE A 1073 -7.70 -4.73 -76.06
N ALA A 1074 -8.99 -4.45 -75.89
CA ALA A 1074 -9.49 -3.12 -75.56
C ALA A 1074 -8.98 -2.71 -74.16
N LEU A 1075 -8.14 -1.68 -74.05
CA LEU A 1075 -7.67 -1.19 -72.75
C LEU A 1075 -8.65 -0.22 -72.10
N VAL A 1076 -9.58 0.31 -72.90
CA VAL A 1076 -10.73 1.13 -72.50
C VAL A 1076 -11.91 0.79 -73.43
N ASP A 1077 -13.13 1.21 -73.10
CA ASP A 1077 -14.27 1.12 -74.02
C ASP A 1077 -13.90 1.69 -75.40
N THR A 1078 -13.95 0.84 -76.42
CA THR A 1078 -13.41 1.12 -77.76
C THR A 1078 -14.49 0.92 -78.81
N TYR A 1079 -14.67 1.93 -79.66
CA TYR A 1079 -15.51 1.86 -80.85
C TYR A 1079 -14.62 1.73 -82.08
N LEU A 1080 -14.95 0.76 -82.92
CA LEU A 1080 -14.18 0.46 -84.12
C LEU A 1080 -15.07 0.11 -85.31
N PHE A 1081 -14.48 0.20 -86.48
CA PHE A 1081 -15.08 -0.14 -87.76
C PHE A 1081 -14.42 -1.40 -88.34
N GLU A 1082 -15.19 -2.38 -88.79
CA GLU A 1082 -14.73 -3.63 -89.40
C GLU A 1082 -14.98 -3.65 -90.92
N LEU A 1083 -13.98 -4.08 -91.69
CA LEU A 1083 -14.07 -4.44 -93.11
C LEU A 1083 -13.59 -5.87 -93.33
N THR A 1084 -14.35 -6.67 -94.08
CA THR A 1084 -14.01 -8.08 -94.36
C THR A 1084 -13.32 -8.24 -95.70
N GLN A 1085 -12.68 -9.40 -95.92
CA GLN A 1085 -11.98 -9.73 -97.17
C GLN A 1085 -12.93 -9.64 -98.36
N ALA A 1086 -14.17 -10.12 -98.18
CA ALA A 1086 -15.21 -10.08 -99.21
C ALA A 1086 -15.61 -8.65 -99.62
N ASP A 1087 -15.45 -7.67 -98.72
CA ASP A 1087 -15.75 -6.27 -99.01
C ASP A 1087 -14.65 -5.60 -99.86
N ILE A 1088 -13.40 -6.09 -99.76
CA ILE A 1088 -12.23 -5.49 -100.42
C ILE A 1088 -11.83 -6.25 -101.69
N ALA A 1089 -12.06 -7.56 -101.76
CA ALA A 1089 -11.69 -8.41 -102.90
C ALA A 1089 -12.15 -7.85 -104.27
N PRO A 1090 -13.40 -7.37 -104.46
CA PRO A 1090 -13.85 -6.85 -105.75
C PRO A 1090 -13.09 -5.59 -106.20
N LEU A 1091 -12.57 -4.80 -105.26
CA LEU A 1091 -11.80 -3.58 -105.55
C LEU A 1091 -10.35 -3.90 -105.92
N ILE A 1092 -9.77 -4.91 -105.26
CA ILE A 1092 -8.44 -5.42 -105.58
C ILE A 1092 -8.43 -6.09 -106.97
N GLU A 1093 -9.46 -6.85 -107.31
CA GLU A 1093 -9.62 -7.45 -108.65
C GLU A 1093 -9.81 -6.41 -109.76
N GLN A 1094 -10.58 -5.34 -109.51
CA GLN A 1094 -10.85 -4.29 -110.49
C GLN A 1094 -9.69 -3.30 -110.68
N GLN A 1095 -8.79 -3.17 -109.69
CA GLN A 1095 -7.70 -2.20 -109.71
C GLN A 1095 -6.38 -2.81 -109.18
N PRO A 1096 -5.63 -3.59 -110.00
CA PRO A 1096 -4.39 -4.26 -109.57
C PRO A 1096 -3.30 -3.30 -109.04
N GLU A 1097 -3.29 -2.04 -109.49
CA GLU A 1097 -2.36 -1.01 -109.02
C GLU A 1097 -2.52 -0.70 -107.51
N VAL A 1098 -3.70 -0.95 -106.94
CA VAL A 1098 -3.99 -0.73 -105.51
C VAL A 1098 -3.22 -1.75 -104.65
N SER A 1099 -3.12 -3.01 -105.09
CA SER A 1099 -2.37 -4.06 -104.39
C SER A 1099 -0.88 -3.73 -104.25
N GLU A 1100 -0.26 -3.17 -105.29
CA GLU A 1100 1.12 -2.68 -105.24
C GLU A 1100 1.27 -1.53 -104.21
N ARG A 1101 0.36 -0.56 -104.21
CA ARG A 1101 0.48 0.59 -103.30
C ARG A 1101 0.21 0.21 -101.84
N VAL A 1102 -0.78 -0.65 -101.59
CA VAL A 1102 -1.08 -1.17 -100.24
C VAL A 1102 0.09 -2.01 -99.72
N SER A 1103 0.70 -2.85 -100.56
CA SER A 1103 1.88 -3.65 -100.18
C SER A 1103 3.07 -2.80 -99.72
N LYS A 1104 3.28 -1.59 -100.29
CA LYS A 1104 4.33 -0.67 -99.83
C LYS A 1104 4.05 -0.13 -98.42
N VAL A 1105 2.80 0.24 -98.14
CA VAL A 1105 2.36 0.72 -96.82
C VAL A 1105 2.49 -0.39 -95.76
N LEU A 1106 2.10 -1.62 -96.11
CA LEU A 1106 2.23 -2.79 -95.25
C LEU A 1106 3.69 -3.16 -94.96
N THR A 1107 4.57 -3.10 -95.96
CA THR A 1107 6.00 -3.37 -95.79
C THR A 1107 6.64 -2.40 -94.79
N GLN A 1108 6.30 -1.11 -94.87
CA GLN A 1108 6.79 -0.10 -93.94
C GLN A 1108 6.31 -0.35 -92.51
N ARG A 1109 5.03 -0.71 -92.31
CA ARG A 1109 4.52 -1.07 -90.97
C ARG A 1109 5.13 -2.37 -90.45
N HIS A 1110 5.22 -3.41 -91.28
CA HIS A 1110 5.77 -4.71 -90.87
C HIS A 1110 7.23 -4.60 -90.42
N GLN A 1111 8.06 -3.81 -91.12
CA GLN A 1111 9.43 -3.52 -90.70
C GLN A 1111 9.50 -2.75 -89.37
N ALA A 1112 8.58 -1.81 -89.14
CA ALA A 1112 8.50 -1.08 -87.86
C ALA A 1112 8.10 -1.99 -86.69
N THR A 1113 7.22 -2.96 -86.92
CA THR A 1113 6.77 -3.92 -85.90
C THR A 1113 7.81 -5.02 -85.63
N GLN A 1114 8.52 -5.54 -86.64
CA GLN A 1114 9.59 -6.54 -86.46
C GLN A 1114 10.86 -5.96 -85.78
N SER A 1115 11.21 -4.70 -86.06
CA SER A 1115 12.35 -4.02 -85.42
C SER A 1115 12.16 -3.73 -83.93
N GLN A 1116 10.93 -3.78 -83.42
CA GLN A 1116 10.63 -3.70 -81.98
C GLN A 1116 10.51 -5.07 -81.29
N MET A 1117 10.49 -6.17 -82.05
CA MET A 1117 10.42 -7.55 -81.53
C MET A 1117 11.79 -8.21 -81.33
N HIS A 1118 12.84 -7.84 -82.08
CA HIS A 1118 14.19 -8.37 -81.91
C HIS A 1118 15.12 -7.38 -81.19
N VAL A 1119 15.56 -7.73 -79.99
CA VAL A 1119 16.70 -7.13 -79.28
C VAL A 1119 17.77 -8.22 -79.18
N GLU A 1120 18.97 -7.92 -79.69
CA GLU A 1120 20.23 -8.70 -79.61
C GLU A 1120 20.25 -10.07 -80.32
N ASP A 1121 20.68 -10.10 -81.59
CA ASP A 1121 21.88 -10.84 -82.04
C ASP A 1121 22.16 -10.59 -83.55
N ASP A 1122 23.43 -10.33 -83.86
CA ASP A 1122 23.98 -10.03 -85.19
C ASP A 1122 23.97 -11.27 -86.12
N VAL A 1123 23.26 -11.20 -87.25
CA VAL A 1123 23.59 -11.97 -88.46
C VAL A 1123 23.31 -11.14 -89.71
N GLU A 1124 24.32 -11.03 -90.56
CA GLU A 1124 24.32 -10.34 -91.84
C GLU A 1124 23.61 -11.14 -92.96
N THR A 1125 23.06 -10.42 -93.94
CA THR A 1125 22.69 -10.84 -95.32
C THR A 1125 21.48 -11.77 -95.52
N GLU A 1126 20.44 -11.30 -96.22
CA GLU A 1126 20.33 -11.28 -97.69
C GLU A 1126 19.09 -10.50 -98.16
N THR A 1127 19.32 -9.64 -99.15
CA THR A 1127 18.35 -8.77 -99.81
C THR A 1127 17.48 -9.56 -100.81
N LYS A 1128 16.22 -9.80 -100.44
CA LYS A 1128 15.10 -9.81 -101.40
C LYS A 1128 14.07 -8.81 -100.89
N ALA A 1129 13.65 -7.88 -101.74
CA ALA A 1129 12.79 -6.76 -101.34
C ALA A 1129 11.52 -7.29 -100.62
N PRO A 1130 11.33 -7.03 -99.31
CA PRO A 1130 10.20 -7.60 -98.54
C PRO A 1130 8.84 -7.19 -99.13
N TYR A 1131 8.82 -6.06 -99.84
CA TYR A 1131 7.71 -5.61 -100.67
C TYR A 1131 7.22 -6.64 -101.71
N LEU A 1132 8.14 -7.29 -102.45
CA LEU A 1132 7.76 -8.26 -103.48
C LEU A 1132 7.16 -9.54 -102.88
N GLN A 1133 7.60 -9.93 -101.67
CA GLN A 1133 7.04 -11.10 -100.99
C GLN A 1133 5.61 -10.84 -100.50
N ILE A 1134 5.35 -9.69 -99.88
CA ILE A 1134 4.01 -9.32 -99.43
C ILE A 1134 3.08 -9.12 -100.63
N LEU A 1135 3.56 -8.46 -101.70
CA LEU A 1135 2.78 -8.29 -102.94
C LEU A 1135 2.40 -9.63 -103.56
N ASN A 1136 3.35 -10.57 -103.70
CA ASN A 1136 3.08 -11.90 -104.25
C ASN A 1136 2.05 -12.68 -103.41
N LYS A 1137 2.11 -12.57 -102.08
CA LYS A 1137 1.12 -13.21 -101.20
C LYS A 1137 -0.27 -12.63 -101.38
N ILE A 1138 -0.39 -11.30 -101.51
CA ILE A 1138 -1.66 -10.62 -101.76
C ILE A 1138 -2.21 -11.01 -103.14
N GLU A 1139 -1.40 -10.95 -104.19
CA GLU A 1139 -1.80 -11.35 -105.56
C GLU A 1139 -2.26 -12.82 -105.61
N HIS A 1140 -1.58 -13.72 -104.88
CA HIS A 1140 -1.98 -15.13 -104.80
C HIS A 1140 -3.27 -15.34 -103.99
N PHE A 1141 -3.39 -14.71 -102.83
CA PHE A 1141 -4.55 -14.87 -101.94
C PHE A 1141 -5.86 -14.37 -102.57
N PHE A 1142 -5.80 -13.31 -103.37
CA PHE A 1142 -6.95 -12.80 -104.13
C PHE A 1142 -7.08 -13.41 -105.54
N GLY A 1143 -6.32 -14.47 -105.88
CA GLY A 1143 -6.48 -15.20 -107.14
C GLY A 1143 -6.07 -14.44 -108.41
N LEU A 1144 -5.19 -13.44 -108.31
CA LEU A 1144 -4.72 -12.60 -109.42
C LEU A 1144 -3.54 -13.22 -110.21
N ARG A 1145 -3.01 -14.38 -109.78
CA ARG A 1145 -1.92 -15.14 -110.41
C ARG A 1145 -2.02 -16.65 -110.11
N ASP A 1146 -1.98 -17.48 -111.15
CA ASP A 1146 -1.96 -18.96 -111.05
C ASP A 1146 -0.54 -19.52 -110.79
N GLU A 1147 -0.44 -20.65 -110.10
CA GLU A 1147 0.79 -21.29 -109.57
C GLU A 1147 1.94 -21.46 -110.58
N GLN A 1148 3.14 -20.99 -110.21
CA GLN A 1148 4.43 -21.60 -110.57
C GLN A 1148 5.42 -21.56 -109.40
#